data_AF-A0A445GGK7-F1
#
_entry.id   AF-A0A445GGK7-F1
#
_cell.length_a   1.000
_cell.length_b   1.000
_cell.length_c   1.000
_cell.angle_alpha   90.00
_cell.angle_beta   90.00
_cell.angle_gamma   90.00
#
_symmetry.space_group_name_H-M   'P 1'
#
loop_
_entity.id
_entity.type
_entity.pdbx_description
1 polymer ?
#
loop_
_entity_poly.entity_id
_entity_poly.type
_entity_poly.pdbx_seq_one_letter_code
_entity_poly.pdbx_strand_id
1 'polypeptide(L)'
;MPRSKANKNSKKQKGIDFKKIRRKVGRKLPPPKNTTDTEIKSKAIVLPEQSLAAEKAGLAVNKKGLTLKELLQQTSHHNPKVRRDALIGIKDLFTRYPAEQKLHKYAAVEKLRERIGDDDKVVRKSLYDLFKVVILPCCKEDNQELIVSLLVPYIFNAMTHLVVDVRMMAFDFLDLILEFYPPSFSPSYAEKIFQNYEDILVRNQYYLQDKGKLKDALAGLVRCLSLLPWNKEETDLHNKDATGQRVLHAFEVDVSMSSNGFSYIIKNLKDLVPVLINSFLEFIPLVHAMESLEGKSFGCMISILHSIYLIVRSIAYGTDKDSESPSSQGGPDAAVWDVNISSTFLKKLFPRFPLNPVDHLSEKDCDRLFDLNMIVAKIFFELNEWTSLPPNLLETFLEFFENALLGKFCRATQSGKAVWEECLVQLLSFIPKFLSRGASSWTSRLLQAFTQTFRESKPGSLMKLACVSAIEDMLTPIESMLSIETSNPENLELQDALLAWIRELPLLLIQLGDKHPTCSQVVLRLQLRIGQCSLLNSSLVCMYDNTQYSLLDFYCTCQGGQICYGPFLRLPRESQELSLCSLYYFSYLDLPILKSIACCCLSADLDPYVLFRIIEVLHSAYRDGHIKIADYLSVFITLVLRFKVSPGSLQRFIWTTCLNL
;
A
#
# COMPACT_ATOMS: atom_id res chain seq x y z
N MET A 1 -37.09 80.50 -15.24
CA MET A 1 -38.58 80.52 -15.32
C MET A 1 -39.10 79.20 -14.75
N PRO A 2 -40.29 79.08 -14.12
CA PRO A 2 -41.39 80.04 -14.00
C PRO A 2 -41.93 80.31 -12.57
N ARG A 3 -42.39 81.56 -12.42
CA ARG A 3 -43.48 82.18 -11.62
C ARG A 3 -44.21 81.38 -10.51
N SER A 4 -44.03 81.87 -9.29
CA SER A 4 -45.01 81.89 -8.20
C SER A 4 -46.09 82.96 -8.42
N LYS A 5 -47.37 82.62 -8.22
CA LYS A 5 -48.45 83.61 -7.99
C LYS A 5 -49.04 83.43 -6.60
N ALA A 6 -49.04 84.53 -5.86
CA ALA A 6 -49.38 84.65 -4.46
C ALA A 6 -50.89 84.61 -4.17
N ASN A 7 -51.18 84.19 -2.94
CA ASN A 7 -52.47 84.04 -2.27
C ASN A 7 -53.36 85.29 -2.32
N LYS A 8 -54.65 85.05 -2.61
CA LYS A 8 -55.74 85.95 -2.20
C LYS A 8 -56.53 85.30 -1.05
N ASN A 9 -56.49 86.00 0.08
CA ASN A 9 -57.29 85.78 1.27
C ASN A 9 -58.78 85.64 0.94
N SER A 10 -59.39 84.49 1.28
CA SER A 10 -60.78 84.42 1.69
C SER A 10 -60.83 84.15 3.18
N LYS A 11 -61.49 85.05 3.92
CA LYS A 11 -61.74 84.95 5.35
C LYS A 11 -62.33 83.57 5.66
N LYS A 12 -61.61 82.73 6.41
CA LYS A 12 -62.18 81.52 7.01
C LYS A 12 -63.34 81.95 7.91
N GLN A 13 -64.57 81.70 7.47
CA GLN A 13 -65.72 81.70 8.36
C GLN A 13 -65.39 80.80 9.55
N LYS A 14 -65.66 81.29 10.76
CA LYS A 14 -65.58 80.53 12.02
C LYS A 14 -66.13 79.12 11.77
N GLY A 15 -65.35 78.12 12.18
CA GLY A 15 -65.56 76.71 11.85
C GLY A 15 -66.98 76.27 12.16
N ILE A 16 -67.66 75.69 11.16
CA ILE A 16 -68.87 74.92 11.42
C ILE A 16 -68.40 73.61 12.07
N ASP A 17 -68.60 73.48 13.39
CA ASP A 17 -68.11 72.34 14.18
C ASP A 17 -68.69 71.00 13.74
N PHE A 18 -69.85 70.99 13.06
CA PHE A 18 -70.46 69.78 12.54
C PHE A 18 -70.64 69.82 11.02
N LYS A 19 -69.67 69.25 10.28
CA LYS A 19 -69.85 68.90 8.87
C LYS A 19 -70.52 67.53 8.76
N LYS A 20 -71.66 67.46 8.06
CA LYS A 20 -72.38 66.21 7.74
C LYS A 20 -71.90 65.73 6.36
N ILE A 21 -71.31 64.54 6.28
CA ILE A 21 -70.80 63.97 5.03
C ILE A 21 -71.99 63.61 4.13
N ARG A 22 -71.97 64.02 2.85
CA ARG A 22 -73.03 63.68 1.88
C ARG A 22 -73.01 62.17 1.59
N ARG A 23 -74.19 61.54 1.69
CA ARG A 23 -74.40 60.09 1.53
C ARG A 23 -74.13 59.67 0.08
N LYS A 24 -73.33 58.61 -0.13
CA LYS A 24 -73.30 57.87 -1.40
C LYS A 24 -74.19 56.63 -1.24
N VAL A 25 -75.19 56.50 -2.10
CA VAL A 25 -76.17 55.40 -2.08
C VAL A 25 -75.44 54.06 -2.26
N GLY A 26 -75.76 53.04 -1.45
CA GLY A 26 -75.20 51.67 -1.56
C GLY A 26 -74.04 51.31 -0.60
N ARG A 27 -73.54 52.23 0.24
CA ARG A 27 -72.55 51.91 1.30
C ARG A 27 -73.21 51.89 2.68
N LYS A 28 -72.75 50.97 3.57
CA LYS A 28 -73.21 50.91 4.96
C LYS A 28 -73.05 52.28 5.63
N LEU A 29 -74.09 52.72 6.35
CA LEU A 29 -74.10 53.99 7.06
C LEU A 29 -72.97 54.01 8.11
N PRO A 30 -72.13 55.05 8.15
CA PRO A 30 -71.15 55.18 9.22
C PRO A 30 -71.87 55.32 10.56
N PRO A 31 -71.31 54.77 11.65
CA PRO A 31 -71.88 54.87 12.98
C PRO A 31 -72.06 56.35 13.39
N PRO A 32 -73.07 56.66 14.22
CA PRO A 32 -73.36 58.04 14.61
C PRO A 32 -72.16 58.67 15.35
N LYS A 33 -72.01 60.01 15.27
CA LYS A 33 -70.80 60.72 15.73
C LYS A 33 -70.50 60.60 17.23
N ASN A 34 -71.46 60.14 18.02
CA ASN A 34 -71.36 59.89 19.45
C ASN A 34 -71.05 58.41 19.78
N THR A 35 -70.83 57.55 18.78
CA THR A 35 -70.44 56.16 19.00
C THR A 35 -68.95 56.09 19.33
N THR A 36 -68.65 55.66 20.55
CA THR A 36 -67.30 55.28 20.95
C THR A 36 -66.94 53.95 20.28
N ASP A 37 -65.90 53.96 19.45
CA ASP A 37 -65.32 52.73 18.91
C ASP A 37 -64.62 51.97 20.04
N THR A 38 -65.05 50.75 20.31
CA THR A 38 -64.51 49.88 21.36
C THR A 38 -63.54 48.84 20.82
N GLU A 39 -63.20 48.87 19.53
CA GLU A 39 -62.15 48.01 18.96
C GLU A 39 -60.76 48.49 19.40
N ILE A 40 -60.33 48.03 20.56
CA ILE A 40 -58.96 48.20 21.04
C ILE A 40 -58.11 47.05 20.49
N LYS A 41 -57.13 47.37 19.62
CA LYS A 41 -56.15 46.40 19.12
C LYS A 41 -54.83 46.57 19.86
N SER A 42 -54.58 45.73 20.86
CA SER A 42 -53.28 45.63 21.53
C SER A 42 -52.46 44.49 20.94
N LYS A 43 -51.19 44.75 20.63
CA LYS A 43 -50.20 43.71 20.30
C LYS A 43 -49.26 43.52 21.48
N ALA A 44 -49.01 42.28 21.85
CA ALA A 44 -48.04 41.95 22.88
C ALA A 44 -46.62 42.29 22.40
N ILE A 45 -45.81 42.89 23.29
CA ILE A 45 -44.38 43.09 23.05
C ILE A 45 -43.69 41.76 23.35
N VAL A 46 -43.18 41.10 22.32
CA VAL A 46 -42.36 39.89 22.48
C VAL A 46 -40.90 40.32 22.63
N LEU A 47 -40.39 40.25 23.85
CA LEU A 47 -38.97 40.46 24.11
C LEU A 47 -38.21 39.17 23.78
N PRO A 48 -37.06 39.23 23.07
CA PRO A 48 -36.22 38.07 22.87
C PRO A 48 -35.71 37.54 24.21
N GLU A 49 -35.83 36.23 24.43
CA GLU A 49 -35.28 35.58 25.62
C GLU A 49 -33.76 35.75 25.65
N GLN A 50 -33.24 36.26 26.76
CA GLN A 50 -31.80 36.33 27.02
C GLN A 50 -31.38 35.01 27.68
N SER A 51 -30.31 34.38 27.18
CA SER A 51 -29.83 33.02 27.56
C SER A 51 -29.64 32.78 29.07
N LEU A 52 -29.55 33.84 29.88
CA LEU A 52 -29.50 33.78 31.35
C LEU A 52 -30.83 33.34 31.99
N ALA A 53 -31.96 33.53 31.31
CA ALA A 53 -33.31 33.20 31.79
C ALA A 53 -33.81 31.84 31.28
N ALA A 54 -33.09 31.17 30.38
CA ALA A 54 -33.46 29.86 29.90
C ALA A 54 -33.16 28.80 30.96
N GLU A 55 -34.14 27.97 31.30
CA GLU A 55 -33.98 26.87 32.25
C GLU A 55 -33.11 25.78 31.62
N LYS A 56 -31.82 25.74 31.97
CA LYS A 56 -30.84 24.77 31.45
C LYS A 56 -30.74 23.49 32.30
N ALA A 57 -31.67 23.28 33.23
CA ALA A 57 -31.69 22.11 34.09
C ALA A 57 -31.88 20.83 33.25
N GLY A 58 -30.92 19.90 33.33
CA GLY A 58 -30.95 18.64 32.57
C GLY A 58 -30.35 18.71 31.16
N LEU A 59 -29.92 19.88 30.67
CA LEU A 59 -29.24 20.01 29.37
C LEU A 59 -27.73 19.90 29.51
N ALA A 60 -27.08 19.23 28.55
CA ALA A 60 -25.63 19.18 28.48
C ALA A 60 -25.03 20.55 28.13
N VAL A 61 -24.14 21.02 28.99
CA VAL A 61 -23.47 22.32 28.84
C VAL A 61 -21.95 22.21 28.98
N ASN A 62 -21.22 23.06 28.25
CA ASN A 62 -19.78 23.17 28.41
C ASN A 62 -19.40 23.87 29.74
N LYS A 63 -18.09 24.00 30.02
CA LYS A 63 -17.57 24.74 31.18
C LYS A 63 -18.06 26.20 31.32
N LYS A 64 -18.52 26.83 30.23
CA LYS A 64 -19.05 28.20 30.22
C LYS A 64 -20.59 28.24 30.31
N GLY A 65 -21.26 27.10 30.55
CA GLY A 65 -22.72 27.04 30.66
C GLY A 65 -23.47 27.19 29.33
N LEU A 66 -22.80 26.92 28.20
CA LEU A 66 -23.37 26.98 26.86
C LEU A 66 -23.78 25.59 26.37
N THR A 67 -24.97 25.51 25.80
CA THR A 67 -25.51 24.31 25.16
C THR A 67 -24.89 24.08 23.78
N LEU A 68 -25.03 22.86 23.22
CA LEU A 68 -24.54 22.56 21.88
C LEU A 68 -25.13 23.50 20.81
N LYS A 69 -26.43 23.80 20.89
CA LYS A 69 -27.12 24.71 19.95
C LYS A 69 -26.52 26.12 19.96
N GLU A 70 -26.29 26.67 21.15
CA GLU A 70 -25.66 27.99 21.33
C GLU A 70 -24.24 28.01 20.77
N LEU A 71 -23.46 26.95 21.03
CA LEU A 71 -22.10 26.82 20.53
C LEU A 71 -22.05 26.69 19.01
N LEU A 72 -22.89 25.85 18.42
CA LEU A 72 -22.99 25.70 16.96
C LEU A 72 -23.37 27.03 16.29
N GLN A 73 -24.26 27.81 16.89
CA GLN A 73 -24.59 29.14 16.37
C GLN A 73 -23.40 30.11 16.44
N GLN A 74 -22.62 30.07 17.52
CA GLN A 74 -21.42 30.92 17.68
C GLN A 74 -20.30 30.59 16.68
N THR A 75 -20.29 29.39 16.10
CA THR A 75 -19.31 29.05 15.04
C THR A 75 -19.48 29.90 13.78
N SER A 76 -20.65 30.50 13.52
CA SER A 76 -20.87 31.40 12.38
C SER A 76 -20.67 32.88 12.70
N HIS A 77 -20.16 33.22 13.89
CA HIS A 77 -19.98 34.60 14.32
C HIS A 77 -18.89 35.33 13.50
N HIS A 78 -19.05 36.64 13.24
CA HIS A 78 -18.09 37.42 12.45
C HIS A 78 -16.69 37.50 13.10
N ASN A 79 -16.61 37.51 14.43
CA ASN A 79 -15.34 37.55 15.16
C ASN A 79 -14.68 36.15 15.24
N PRO A 80 -13.44 35.97 14.73
CA PRO A 80 -12.75 34.68 14.72
C PRO A 80 -12.45 34.13 16.11
N LYS A 81 -12.21 34.98 17.11
CA LYS A 81 -11.99 34.54 18.50
C LYS A 81 -13.22 33.83 19.07
N VAL A 82 -14.41 34.36 18.77
CA VAL A 82 -15.69 33.76 19.18
C VAL A 82 -15.90 32.43 18.48
N ARG A 83 -15.64 32.34 17.17
CA ARG A 83 -15.74 31.08 16.42
C ARG A 83 -14.82 30.01 17.00
N ARG A 84 -13.55 30.35 17.23
CA ARG A 84 -12.56 29.45 17.82
C ARG A 84 -12.96 28.98 19.22
N ASP A 85 -13.36 29.91 20.09
CA ASP A 85 -13.78 29.59 21.45
C ASP A 85 -15.04 28.70 21.45
N ALA A 86 -15.93 28.86 20.47
CA ALA A 86 -17.06 27.98 20.27
C ALA A 86 -16.62 26.56 19.87
N LEU A 87 -15.66 26.40 18.95
CA LEU A 87 -15.10 25.09 18.58
C LEU A 87 -14.45 24.38 19.77
N ILE A 88 -13.69 25.10 20.59
CA ILE A 88 -13.10 24.57 21.83
C ILE A 88 -14.21 24.19 22.83
N GLY A 89 -15.26 25.01 22.91
CA GLY A 89 -16.44 24.72 23.73
C GLY A 89 -17.18 23.45 23.29
N ILE A 90 -17.30 23.20 22.00
CA ILE A 90 -17.90 21.97 21.43
C ILE A 90 -17.03 20.77 21.80
N LYS A 91 -15.70 20.89 21.66
CA LYS A 91 -14.75 19.85 22.06
C LYS A 91 -14.94 19.44 23.52
N ASP A 92 -14.99 20.43 24.42
CA ASP A 92 -15.20 20.22 25.86
C ASP A 92 -16.56 19.58 26.17
N LEU A 93 -17.63 20.03 25.51
CA LEU A 93 -18.97 19.49 25.69
C LEU A 93 -19.04 18.02 25.28
N PHE A 94 -18.56 17.66 24.10
CA PHE A 94 -18.60 16.28 23.61
C PHE A 94 -17.70 15.33 24.41
N THR A 95 -16.54 15.80 24.88
CA THR A 95 -15.68 14.99 25.76
C THR A 95 -16.35 14.72 27.11
N ARG A 96 -17.13 15.66 27.63
CA ARG A 96 -17.86 15.51 28.90
C ARG A 96 -19.14 14.69 28.76
N TYR A 97 -19.84 14.81 27.63
CA TYR A 97 -21.11 14.13 27.37
C TYR A 97 -21.07 13.33 26.05
N PRO A 98 -20.46 12.14 26.04
CA PRO A 98 -20.36 11.33 24.82
C PRO A 98 -21.72 10.89 24.23
N ALA A 99 -22.75 10.75 25.08
CA ALA A 99 -24.11 10.41 24.63
C ALA A 99 -24.72 11.50 23.74
N GLU A 100 -24.51 12.77 24.10
CA GLU A 100 -24.94 13.93 23.32
C GLU A 100 -24.23 14.01 21.97
N GLN A 101 -22.93 13.67 21.97
CA GLN A 101 -22.17 13.57 20.74
C GLN A 101 -22.76 12.53 19.79
N LYS A 102 -23.07 11.32 20.29
CA LYS A 102 -23.69 10.25 19.48
C LYS A 102 -25.05 10.67 18.92
N LEU A 103 -25.85 11.41 19.70
CA LEU A 103 -27.18 11.87 19.31
C LEU A 103 -27.13 12.97 18.24
N HIS A 104 -26.17 13.90 18.34
CA HIS A 104 -26.12 15.11 17.51
C HIS A 104 -24.98 15.17 16.49
N LYS A 105 -24.27 14.06 16.27
CA LYS A 105 -23.10 13.98 15.37
C LYS A 105 -23.35 14.54 13.96
N TYR A 106 -24.42 14.13 13.28
CA TYR A 106 -24.68 14.56 11.90
C TYR A 106 -24.99 16.06 11.82
N ALA A 107 -25.81 16.57 12.74
CA ALA A 107 -26.11 18.00 12.83
C ALA A 107 -24.86 18.83 13.15
N ALA A 108 -23.98 18.32 14.02
CA ALA A 108 -22.71 18.95 14.31
C ALA A 108 -21.80 18.98 13.06
N VAL A 109 -21.63 17.86 12.36
CA VAL A 109 -20.86 17.79 11.11
C VAL A 109 -21.43 18.73 10.04
N GLU A 110 -22.74 18.74 9.87
CA GLU A 110 -23.45 19.57 8.89
C GLU A 110 -23.21 21.07 9.10
N LYS A 111 -23.10 21.51 10.36
CA LYS A 111 -22.82 22.91 10.66
C LYS A 111 -21.32 23.23 10.64
N LEU A 112 -20.50 22.34 11.17
CA LEU A 112 -19.05 22.54 11.31
C LEU A 112 -18.31 22.50 9.96
N ARG A 113 -18.81 21.76 8.97
CA ARG A 113 -18.22 21.73 7.61
C ARG A 113 -18.09 23.10 6.95
N GLU A 114 -18.97 24.05 7.30
CA GLU A 114 -18.92 25.43 6.79
C GLU A 114 -17.63 26.16 7.20
N ARG A 115 -16.92 25.68 8.24
CA ARG A 115 -15.69 26.29 8.76
C ARG A 115 -14.41 25.71 8.15
N ILE A 116 -14.51 24.74 7.24
CA ILE A 116 -13.34 24.17 6.53
C ILE A 116 -12.63 25.28 5.73
N GLY A 117 -13.42 26.13 5.07
CA GLY A 117 -12.94 27.30 4.32
C GLY A 117 -12.88 28.61 5.12
N ASP A 118 -12.80 28.58 6.46
CA ASP A 118 -12.78 29.81 7.27
C ASP A 118 -11.50 30.64 6.99
N ASP A 119 -11.59 31.97 6.95
CA ASP A 119 -10.45 32.84 6.64
C ASP A 119 -9.35 32.77 7.72
N ASP A 120 -9.72 32.53 8.99
CA ASP A 120 -8.78 32.53 10.10
C ASP A 120 -8.07 31.17 10.26
N LYS A 121 -6.74 31.19 10.23
CA LYS A 121 -5.89 29.99 10.34
C LYS A 121 -6.11 29.22 11.65
N VAL A 122 -6.31 29.93 12.77
CA VAL A 122 -6.46 29.31 14.09
C VAL A 122 -7.82 28.66 14.23
N VAL A 123 -8.87 29.26 13.64
CA VAL A 123 -10.20 28.66 13.55
C VAL A 123 -10.14 27.36 12.76
N ARG A 124 -9.53 27.37 11.56
CA ARG A 124 -9.36 26.16 10.74
C ARG A 124 -8.59 25.06 11.47
N LYS A 125 -7.49 25.40 12.14
CA LYS A 125 -6.70 24.43 12.92
C LYS A 125 -7.50 23.85 14.10
N SER A 126 -8.25 24.69 14.82
CA SER A 126 -9.11 24.25 15.93
C SER A 126 -10.23 23.32 15.44
N LEU A 127 -10.77 23.58 14.26
CA LEU A 127 -11.75 22.71 13.60
C LEU A 127 -11.12 21.36 13.25
N TYR A 128 -9.95 21.37 12.62
CA TYR A 128 -9.23 20.14 12.27
C TYR A 128 -8.98 19.26 13.50
N ASP A 129 -8.48 19.86 14.59
CA ASP A 129 -8.20 19.13 15.83
C ASP A 129 -9.49 18.61 16.50
N LEU A 130 -10.62 19.32 16.37
CA LEU A 130 -11.93 18.85 16.81
C LEU A 130 -12.39 17.62 16.01
N PHE A 131 -12.25 17.66 14.69
CA PHE A 131 -12.60 16.51 13.82
C PHE A 131 -11.73 15.29 14.13
N LYS A 132 -10.41 15.48 14.19
CA LYS A 132 -9.44 14.40 14.41
C LYS A 132 -9.59 13.72 15.77
N VAL A 133 -9.76 14.50 16.84
CA VAL A 133 -9.71 13.97 18.21
C VAL A 133 -11.08 13.52 18.72
N VAL A 134 -12.17 14.16 18.28
CA VAL A 134 -13.49 13.96 18.89
C VAL A 134 -14.50 13.43 17.89
N ILE A 135 -14.72 14.13 16.78
CA ILE A 135 -15.86 13.83 15.89
C ILE A 135 -15.65 12.50 15.14
N LEU A 136 -14.55 12.36 14.39
CA LEU A 136 -14.33 11.19 13.54
C LEU A 136 -14.14 9.89 14.32
N PRO A 137 -13.40 9.84 15.45
CA PRO A 137 -13.29 8.62 16.25
C PRO A 137 -14.64 8.09 16.76
N CYS A 138 -15.62 8.96 17.03
CA CYS A 138 -16.94 8.57 17.52
C CYS A 138 -17.83 7.93 16.45
N CYS A 139 -17.48 8.10 15.16
CA CYS A 139 -18.31 7.75 14.02
C CYS A 139 -17.85 6.48 13.28
N LYS A 140 -16.93 5.70 13.86
CA LYS A 140 -16.34 4.51 13.21
C LYS A 140 -17.35 3.42 12.84
N GLU A 141 -18.37 3.21 13.66
CA GLU A 141 -19.43 2.20 13.47
C GLU A 141 -20.65 2.72 12.70
N ASP A 142 -20.63 3.99 12.28
CA ASP A 142 -21.76 4.65 11.65
C ASP A 142 -21.74 4.57 10.12
N ASN A 143 -22.78 5.10 9.47
CA ASN A 143 -22.82 5.22 8.01
C ASN A 143 -21.75 6.23 7.52
N GLN A 144 -20.59 5.70 7.19
CA GLN A 144 -19.40 6.44 6.75
C GLN A 144 -19.69 7.27 5.49
N GLU A 145 -20.51 6.75 4.57
CA GLU A 145 -20.88 7.41 3.32
C GLU A 145 -21.64 8.72 3.54
N LEU A 146 -22.49 8.78 4.57
CA LEU A 146 -23.21 10.01 4.94
C LEU A 146 -22.25 11.10 5.44
N ILE A 147 -21.24 10.74 6.24
CA ILE A 147 -20.27 11.73 6.74
C ILE A 147 -19.39 12.26 5.61
N VAL A 148 -18.92 11.35 4.74
CA VAL A 148 -18.11 11.70 3.57
C VAL A 148 -18.89 12.62 2.62
N SER A 149 -20.15 12.28 2.29
CA SER A 149 -20.98 13.11 1.41
C SER A 149 -21.31 14.50 1.98
N LEU A 150 -21.36 14.65 3.31
CA LEU A 150 -21.50 15.97 3.94
C LEU A 150 -20.24 16.82 3.85
N LEU A 151 -19.05 16.22 3.98
CA LEU A 151 -17.77 16.93 4.12
C LEU A 151 -17.08 17.22 2.78
N VAL A 152 -17.02 16.23 1.89
CA VAL A 152 -16.24 16.29 0.64
C VAL A 152 -16.60 17.51 -0.23
N PRO A 153 -17.87 17.91 -0.41
CA PRO A 153 -18.20 19.11 -1.19
C PRO A 153 -17.57 20.41 -0.63
N TYR A 154 -17.52 20.55 0.70
CA TYR A 154 -16.93 21.72 1.35
C TYR A 154 -15.40 21.67 1.30
N ILE A 155 -14.81 20.48 1.36
CA ILE A 155 -13.38 20.26 1.15
C ILE A 155 -13.00 20.67 -0.29
N PHE A 156 -13.72 20.18 -1.30
CA PHE A 156 -13.45 20.54 -2.69
C PHE A 156 -13.62 22.04 -2.95
N ASN A 157 -14.62 22.68 -2.35
CA ASN A 157 -14.77 24.13 -2.43
C ASN A 157 -13.59 24.88 -1.76
N ALA A 158 -13.06 24.35 -0.67
CA ALA A 158 -11.89 24.94 -0.01
C ALA A 158 -10.57 24.67 -0.77
N MET A 159 -10.45 23.55 -1.50
CA MET A 159 -9.29 23.24 -2.34
C MET A 159 -9.12 24.21 -3.51
N THR A 160 -10.21 24.82 -3.99
CA THR A 160 -10.21 25.81 -5.08
C THR A 160 -10.24 27.26 -4.57
N HIS A 161 -10.08 27.47 -3.25
CA HIS A 161 -10.11 28.79 -2.63
C HIS A 161 -8.95 29.69 -3.10
N LEU A 162 -9.17 31.00 -3.17
CA LEU A 162 -8.13 31.96 -3.60
C LEU A 162 -6.92 32.01 -2.67
N VAL A 163 -7.12 31.77 -1.38
CA VAL A 163 -6.07 31.81 -0.35
C VAL A 163 -5.39 30.43 -0.23
N VAL A 164 -4.10 30.38 -0.54
CA VAL A 164 -3.24 29.17 -0.47
C VAL A 164 -3.36 28.44 0.86
N ASP A 165 -3.29 29.15 1.99
CA ASP A 165 -3.37 28.55 3.33
C ASP A 165 -4.73 27.89 3.64
N VAL A 166 -5.80 28.28 2.94
CA VAL A 166 -7.10 27.60 3.03
C VAL A 166 -7.07 26.33 2.19
N ARG A 167 -6.52 26.41 0.97
CA ARG A 167 -6.34 25.25 0.08
C ARG A 167 -5.56 24.14 0.77
N MET A 168 -4.38 24.44 1.31
CA MET A 168 -3.52 23.43 1.96
C MET A 168 -4.22 22.74 3.12
N MET A 169 -4.94 23.49 3.96
CA MET A 169 -5.72 22.91 5.05
C MET A 169 -6.85 22.02 4.53
N ALA A 170 -7.43 22.30 3.36
CA ALA A 170 -8.43 21.44 2.73
C ALA A 170 -7.84 20.08 2.33
N PHE A 171 -6.59 20.02 1.87
CA PHE A 171 -5.89 18.76 1.61
C PHE A 171 -5.66 17.97 2.89
N ASP A 172 -5.26 18.64 3.99
CA ASP A 172 -5.16 17.98 5.30
C ASP A 172 -6.51 17.42 5.77
N PHE A 173 -7.62 18.14 5.52
CA PHE A 173 -8.96 17.64 5.83
C PHE A 173 -9.35 16.43 4.96
N LEU A 174 -9.05 16.45 3.64
CA LEU A 174 -9.26 15.27 2.79
C LEU A 174 -8.48 14.07 3.34
N ASP A 175 -7.23 14.30 3.68
CA ASP A 175 -6.34 13.29 4.20
C ASP A 175 -6.86 12.67 5.51
N LEU A 176 -7.35 13.51 6.41
CA LEU A 176 -7.99 13.08 7.65
C LEU A 176 -9.23 12.23 7.38
N ILE A 177 -10.01 12.52 6.33
CA ILE A 177 -11.17 11.69 5.96
C ILE A 177 -10.71 10.33 5.43
N LEU A 178 -9.66 10.28 4.61
CA LEU A 178 -9.10 9.03 4.09
C LEU A 178 -8.51 8.15 5.20
N GLU A 179 -7.91 8.75 6.25
CA GLU A 179 -7.37 8.03 7.41
C GLU A 179 -8.47 7.30 8.19
N PHE A 180 -9.63 7.93 8.39
CA PHE A 180 -10.74 7.37 9.18
C PHE A 180 -11.71 6.52 8.36
N TYR A 181 -11.92 6.89 7.10
CA TYR A 181 -12.84 6.23 6.18
C TYR A 181 -12.16 6.03 4.83
N PRO A 182 -11.28 5.00 4.68
CA PRO A 182 -10.71 4.65 3.40
C PRO A 182 -11.87 4.35 2.43
N PRO A 183 -12.14 5.23 1.45
CA PRO A 183 -13.38 5.13 0.71
C PRO A 183 -13.31 3.95 -0.26
N SER A 184 -14.46 3.33 -0.51
CA SER A 184 -14.74 2.78 -1.84
C SER A 184 -14.69 3.98 -2.79
N PHE A 185 -13.52 4.30 -3.35
CA PHE A 185 -13.30 5.47 -4.20
C PHE A 185 -14.33 5.50 -5.32
N SER A 186 -15.44 6.23 -5.13
CA SER A 186 -16.38 6.46 -6.22
C SER A 186 -15.60 7.17 -7.33
N PRO A 187 -15.72 6.71 -8.59
CA PRO A 187 -14.99 7.31 -9.71
C PRO A 187 -15.13 8.84 -9.80
N SER A 188 -16.32 9.35 -9.46
CA SER A 188 -16.62 10.79 -9.43
C SER A 188 -15.84 11.58 -8.37
N TYR A 189 -15.54 10.98 -7.22
CA TYR A 189 -14.72 11.60 -6.18
C TYR A 189 -13.24 11.54 -6.56
N ALA A 190 -12.78 10.40 -7.08
CA ALA A 190 -11.40 10.21 -7.52
C ALA A 190 -10.98 11.25 -8.58
N GLU A 191 -11.82 11.46 -9.60
CA GLU A 191 -11.63 12.49 -10.63
C GLU A 191 -11.35 13.87 -10.02
N LYS A 192 -12.26 14.36 -9.18
CA LYS A 192 -12.14 15.70 -8.59
C LYS A 192 -10.94 15.81 -7.67
N ILE A 193 -10.59 14.74 -6.94
CA ILE A 193 -9.40 14.71 -6.10
C ILE A 193 -8.15 14.93 -6.96
N PHE A 194 -7.98 14.13 -8.03
CA PHE A 194 -6.79 14.23 -8.88
C PHE A 194 -6.71 15.56 -9.62
N GLN A 195 -7.84 16.10 -10.09
CA GLN A 195 -7.87 17.43 -10.71
C GLN A 195 -7.47 18.55 -9.74
N ASN A 196 -7.86 18.46 -8.47
CA ASN A 196 -7.46 19.44 -7.45
C ASN A 196 -5.96 19.34 -7.12
N TYR A 197 -5.39 18.13 -7.11
CA TYR A 197 -3.94 17.94 -6.97
C TYR A 197 -3.19 18.48 -8.18
N GLU A 198 -3.70 18.27 -9.40
CA GLU A 198 -3.13 18.83 -10.63
C GLU A 198 -3.03 20.36 -10.56
N ASP A 199 -4.09 21.07 -10.15
CA ASP A 199 -4.06 22.55 -10.06
C ASP A 199 -3.04 23.07 -9.02
N ILE A 200 -2.83 22.35 -7.91
CA ILE A 200 -1.75 22.71 -6.98
C ILE A 200 -0.39 22.50 -7.64
N LEU A 201 -0.19 21.33 -8.27
CA LEU A 201 1.09 20.95 -8.84
C LEU A 201 1.53 21.86 -10.00
N VAL A 202 0.59 22.26 -10.87
CA VAL A 202 0.86 23.21 -11.95
C VAL A 202 1.29 24.58 -11.40
N ARG A 203 0.81 24.96 -10.22
CA ARG A 203 1.11 26.24 -9.56
C ARG A 203 2.22 26.13 -8.51
N ASN A 204 3.02 25.07 -8.53
CA ASN A 204 4.02 24.75 -7.49
C ASN A 204 5.02 25.87 -7.19
N GLN A 205 5.33 26.72 -8.17
CA GLN A 205 6.21 27.88 -7.98
C GLN A 205 5.79 28.81 -6.84
N TYR A 206 4.48 28.95 -6.57
CA TYR A 206 3.96 29.74 -5.45
C TYR A 206 4.12 29.04 -4.10
N TYR A 207 4.15 27.70 -4.08
CA TYR A 207 4.19 26.88 -2.87
C TYR A 207 5.62 26.54 -2.44
N LEU A 208 6.63 26.80 -3.26
CA LEU A 208 8.06 26.64 -2.93
C LEU A 208 8.50 27.47 -1.72
N GLN A 209 7.75 28.51 -1.33
CA GLN A 209 8.01 29.29 -0.12
C GLN A 209 7.66 28.53 1.19
N ASP A 210 6.73 27.57 1.15
CA ASP A 210 6.35 26.72 2.30
C ASP A 210 6.38 25.24 1.91
N LYS A 211 7.61 24.75 1.64
CA LYS A 211 7.91 23.36 1.25
C LYS A 211 7.32 22.31 2.20
N GLY A 212 7.04 22.67 3.45
CA GLY A 212 6.46 21.75 4.44
C GLY A 212 5.02 21.38 4.09
N LYS A 213 4.17 22.37 3.83
CA LYS A 213 2.78 22.12 3.45
C LYS A 213 2.67 21.36 2.13
N LEU A 214 3.52 21.68 1.16
CA LEU A 214 3.54 20.98 -0.12
C LEU A 214 3.90 19.50 0.07
N LYS A 215 4.90 19.20 0.90
CA LYS A 215 5.25 17.81 1.26
C LYS A 215 4.05 17.08 1.85
N ASP A 216 3.33 17.69 2.79
CA ASP A 216 2.20 17.06 3.47
C ASP A 216 1.04 16.79 2.48
N ALA A 217 0.73 17.74 1.60
CA ALA A 217 -0.25 17.55 0.53
C ALA A 217 0.16 16.42 -0.44
N LEU A 218 1.42 16.37 -0.87
CA LEU A 218 1.93 15.30 -1.74
C LEU A 218 1.88 13.92 -1.05
N ALA A 219 2.13 13.85 0.26
CA ALA A 219 1.95 12.62 1.02
C ALA A 219 0.47 12.17 1.04
N GLY A 220 -0.46 13.14 1.09
CA GLY A 220 -1.89 12.88 0.91
C GLY A 220 -2.21 12.32 -0.49
N LEU A 221 -1.57 12.82 -1.55
CA LEU A 221 -1.71 12.28 -2.90
C LEU A 221 -1.22 10.83 -2.99
N VAL A 222 -0.06 10.52 -2.41
CA VAL A 222 0.47 9.14 -2.34
C VAL A 222 -0.53 8.22 -1.66
N ARG A 223 -1.16 8.64 -0.54
CA ARG A 223 -2.22 7.86 0.12
C ARG A 223 -3.45 7.68 -0.78
N CYS A 224 -3.90 8.72 -1.48
CA CYS A 224 -5.01 8.60 -2.44
C CYS A 224 -4.73 7.55 -3.51
N LEU A 225 -3.53 7.57 -4.09
CA LEU A 225 -3.10 6.63 -5.13
C LEU A 225 -2.95 5.21 -4.59
N SER A 226 -2.43 5.04 -3.36
CA SER A 226 -2.24 3.73 -2.73
C SER A 226 -3.57 3.02 -2.43
N LEU A 227 -4.65 3.78 -2.21
CA LEU A 227 -5.99 3.26 -1.95
C LEU A 227 -6.73 2.83 -3.23
N LEU A 228 -6.18 3.11 -4.42
CA LEU A 228 -6.78 2.63 -5.66
C LEU A 228 -6.78 1.10 -5.71
N PRO A 229 -7.81 0.46 -6.33
CA PRO A 229 -7.96 -0.99 -6.35
C PRO A 229 -6.72 -1.75 -6.84
N TRP A 230 -5.98 -1.17 -7.79
CA TRP A 230 -4.83 -1.79 -8.46
C TRP A 230 -3.52 -1.76 -7.67
N ASN A 231 -3.46 -1.01 -6.56
CA ASN A 231 -2.23 -0.86 -5.76
C ASN A 231 -2.27 -1.64 -4.43
N LYS A 232 -3.33 -2.43 -4.18
CA LYS A 232 -3.52 -3.15 -2.89
C LYS A 232 -2.54 -4.32 -2.66
N GLU A 233 -1.89 -4.82 -3.70
CA GLU A 233 -1.07 -6.05 -3.65
C GLU A 233 0.24 -5.93 -2.87
N GLU A 234 0.71 -4.72 -2.53
CA GLU A 234 1.94 -4.56 -1.73
C GLU A 234 1.78 -4.92 -0.25
N THR A 235 0.55 -5.11 0.23
CA THR A 235 0.32 -5.56 1.61
C THR A 235 0.50 -7.07 1.81
N ASP A 236 0.60 -7.86 0.74
CA ASP A 236 0.56 -9.33 0.81
C ASP A 236 1.94 -10.02 0.80
N LEU A 237 3.04 -9.26 0.73
CA LEU A 237 4.36 -9.80 1.09
C LEU A 237 4.45 -10.13 2.59
N HIS A 238 3.59 -9.52 3.42
CA HIS A 238 3.56 -9.74 4.87
C HIS A 238 2.58 -10.81 5.34
N ASN A 239 1.70 -11.34 4.48
CA ASN A 239 0.67 -12.32 4.86
C ASN A 239 0.43 -13.40 3.80
N LYS A 240 1.50 -13.98 3.23
CA LYS A 240 1.41 -15.29 2.56
C LYS A 240 1.32 -16.48 3.55
N ASP A 241 0.99 -16.22 4.81
CA ASP A 241 0.98 -17.21 5.90
C ASP A 241 -0.44 -17.68 6.32
N ALA A 242 -1.49 -17.44 5.53
CA ALA A 242 -2.85 -17.87 5.91
C ALA A 242 -3.70 -18.56 4.83
N THR A 243 -3.20 -18.80 3.61
CA THR A 243 -4.01 -19.44 2.55
C THR A 243 -3.29 -20.61 1.90
N GLY A 244 -2.89 -21.57 2.73
CA GLY A 244 -2.51 -22.93 2.34
C GLY A 244 -3.69 -23.85 1.99
N GLN A 245 -4.86 -23.27 1.69
CA GLN A 245 -6.04 -23.99 1.23
C GLN A 245 -6.56 -23.33 -0.06
N ARG A 246 -5.89 -23.60 -1.19
CA ARG A 246 -6.61 -23.65 -2.47
C ARG A 246 -7.52 -24.88 -2.41
N VAL A 247 -8.65 -24.71 -1.75
CA VAL A 247 -9.81 -25.58 -1.92
C VAL A 247 -10.25 -25.40 -3.37
N LEU A 248 -10.09 -26.47 -4.13
CA LEU A 248 -10.75 -26.67 -5.41
C LEU A 248 -12.25 -26.37 -5.24
N HIS A 249 -12.75 -25.43 -6.05
CA HIS A 249 -14.15 -24.98 -6.14
C HIS A 249 -14.65 -24.03 -5.04
N ALA A 250 -14.29 -22.75 -5.17
CA ALA A 250 -15.18 -21.66 -4.80
C ALA A 250 -15.10 -20.59 -5.89
N PHE A 251 -16.11 -20.57 -6.77
CA PHE A 251 -16.40 -19.42 -7.63
C PHE A 251 -16.76 -18.26 -6.69
N GLU A 252 -15.82 -17.36 -6.41
CA GLU A 252 -16.17 -16.04 -5.93
C GLU A 252 -16.77 -15.26 -7.09
N VAL A 253 -18.03 -14.87 -6.93
CA VAL A 253 -18.75 -14.02 -7.88
C VAL A 253 -18.12 -12.63 -7.80
N ASP A 254 -17.24 -12.33 -8.76
CA ASP A 254 -16.77 -10.98 -9.01
C ASP A 254 -17.98 -10.09 -9.30
N VAL A 255 -18.27 -9.18 -8.37
CA VAL A 255 -19.22 -8.10 -8.60
C VAL A 255 -18.56 -7.15 -9.58
N SER A 256 -18.87 -7.31 -10.87
CA SER A 256 -18.46 -6.41 -11.94
C SER A 256 -18.99 -4.99 -11.65
N MET A 257 -18.21 -4.17 -10.97
CA MET A 257 -18.43 -2.72 -10.92
C MET A 257 -18.24 -2.17 -12.34
N SER A 258 -19.15 -1.29 -12.75
CA SER A 258 -19.24 -0.77 -14.12
C SER A 258 -17.90 -0.22 -14.64
N SER A 259 -17.39 -0.83 -15.72
CA SER A 259 -16.10 -0.56 -16.37
C SER A 259 -15.90 0.90 -16.81
N ASN A 260 -16.99 1.64 -17.05
CA ASN A 260 -16.93 3.03 -17.52
C ASN A 260 -16.33 4.01 -16.51
N GLY A 261 -16.48 3.79 -15.21
CA GLY A 261 -15.94 4.70 -14.19
C GLY A 261 -14.41 4.64 -14.10
N PHE A 262 -13.83 3.47 -14.30
CA PHE A 262 -12.39 3.24 -14.15
C PHE A 262 -11.56 3.74 -15.34
N SER A 263 -12.10 3.61 -16.56
CA SER A 263 -11.46 4.16 -17.77
C SER A 263 -11.20 5.67 -17.66
N TYR A 264 -12.16 6.41 -17.08
CA TYR A 264 -12.02 7.85 -16.86
C TYR A 264 -10.97 8.19 -15.79
N ILE A 265 -10.90 7.42 -14.70
CA ILE A 265 -9.85 7.59 -13.68
C ILE A 265 -8.47 7.38 -14.31
N ILE A 266 -8.28 6.31 -15.10
CA ILE A 266 -7.01 6.05 -15.77
C ILE A 266 -6.61 7.22 -16.67
N LYS A 267 -7.56 7.82 -17.40
CA LYS A 267 -7.29 9.03 -18.20
C LYS A 267 -6.74 10.19 -17.34
N ASN A 268 -7.39 10.50 -16.21
CA ASN A 268 -6.91 11.57 -15.32
C ASN A 268 -5.52 11.26 -14.74
N LEU A 269 -5.27 9.99 -14.39
CA LEU A 269 -3.95 9.57 -13.90
C LEU A 269 -2.87 9.76 -14.97
N LYS A 270 -3.19 9.46 -16.24
CA LYS A 270 -2.29 9.71 -17.39
C LYS A 270 -1.97 11.19 -17.55
N ASP A 271 -2.97 12.08 -17.44
CA ASP A 271 -2.79 13.54 -17.54
C ASP A 271 -1.97 14.11 -16.36
N LEU A 272 -2.00 13.46 -15.20
CA LEU A 272 -1.24 13.86 -14.01
C LEU A 272 0.27 13.55 -14.12
N VAL A 273 0.67 12.54 -14.90
CA VAL A 273 2.09 12.11 -15.02
C VAL A 273 3.01 13.24 -15.54
N PRO A 274 2.71 13.94 -16.66
CA PRO A 274 3.54 15.06 -17.10
C PRO A 274 3.64 16.19 -16.08
N VAL A 275 2.57 16.45 -15.33
CA VAL A 275 2.52 17.50 -14.30
C VAL A 275 3.45 17.13 -13.13
N LEU A 276 3.39 15.88 -12.66
CA LEU A 276 4.29 15.36 -11.62
C LEU A 276 5.76 15.38 -12.07
N ILE A 277 6.05 14.96 -13.30
CA ILE A 277 7.43 15.00 -13.83
C ILE A 277 7.94 16.45 -13.90
N ASN A 278 7.14 17.39 -14.41
CA ASN A 278 7.55 18.80 -14.45
C ASN A 278 7.78 19.34 -13.04
N SER A 279 6.89 19.02 -12.09
CA SER A 279 7.06 19.39 -10.69
C SER A 279 8.34 18.81 -10.08
N PHE A 280 8.69 17.57 -10.39
CA PHE A 280 9.94 16.96 -9.94
C PHE A 280 11.15 17.71 -10.51
N LEU A 281 11.10 18.07 -11.80
CA LEU A 281 12.15 18.81 -12.48
C LEU A 281 12.39 20.21 -11.90
N GLU A 282 11.39 20.87 -11.30
CA GLU A 282 11.57 22.15 -10.60
C GLU A 282 12.49 22.04 -9.37
N PHE A 283 12.61 20.85 -8.76
CA PHE A 283 13.54 20.62 -7.64
C PHE A 283 14.95 20.26 -8.09
N ILE A 284 15.17 19.92 -9.37
CA ILE A 284 16.48 19.49 -9.89
C ILE A 284 17.55 20.60 -9.79
N PRO A 285 17.28 21.88 -10.08
CA PRO A 285 18.26 22.94 -9.86
C PRO A 285 18.76 23.02 -8.42
N LEU A 286 17.90 22.74 -7.43
CA LEU A 286 18.28 22.73 -6.00
C LEU A 286 19.29 21.61 -5.69
N VAL A 287 19.13 20.45 -6.33
CA VAL A 287 20.09 19.34 -6.24
C VAL A 287 21.47 19.74 -6.77
N HIS A 288 21.51 20.55 -7.83
CA HIS A 288 22.76 20.96 -8.49
C HIS A 288 23.39 22.20 -7.85
N ALA A 289 22.62 23.05 -7.17
CA ALA A 289 23.05 24.33 -6.61
C ALA A 289 23.83 24.21 -5.27
N MET A 290 24.15 22.99 -4.80
CA MET A 290 24.80 22.72 -3.50
C MET A 290 24.05 23.29 -2.27
N GLU A 291 22.77 23.65 -2.41
CA GLU A 291 21.92 23.88 -1.24
C GLU A 291 21.67 22.52 -0.59
N SER A 292 22.02 22.36 0.69
CA SER A 292 21.74 21.11 1.42
C SER A 292 20.31 20.67 1.13
N LEU A 293 20.09 19.39 0.75
CA LEU A 293 18.76 18.92 0.38
C LEU A 293 17.89 18.98 1.64
N GLU A 294 17.22 20.11 1.88
CA GLU A 294 16.44 20.31 3.09
C GLU A 294 15.45 19.15 3.21
N GLY A 295 15.25 18.63 4.44
CA GLY A 295 14.39 17.46 4.64
C GLY A 295 12.96 17.63 4.11
N LYS A 296 12.52 18.87 3.88
CA LYS A 296 11.25 19.21 3.22
C LYS A 296 11.31 19.05 1.70
N SER A 297 12.33 19.59 1.02
CA SER A 297 12.53 19.42 -0.43
C SER A 297 12.67 17.94 -0.80
N PHE A 298 13.49 17.19 -0.06
CA PHE A 298 13.64 15.75 -0.25
C PHE A 298 12.31 15.01 -0.11
N GLY A 299 11.52 15.36 0.93
CA GLY A 299 10.19 14.79 1.14
C GLY A 299 9.23 15.06 -0.02
N CYS A 300 9.25 16.26 -0.61
CA CYS A 300 8.46 16.54 -1.82
C CYS A 300 8.89 15.66 -3.00
N MET A 301 10.20 15.56 -3.26
CA MET A 301 10.73 14.77 -4.37
C MET A 301 10.37 13.29 -4.26
N ILE A 302 10.52 12.70 -3.07
CA ILE A 302 10.10 11.33 -2.78
C ILE A 302 8.61 11.15 -3.06
N SER A 303 7.75 12.00 -2.49
CA SER A 303 6.30 11.86 -2.64
C SER A 303 5.86 12.00 -4.11
N ILE A 304 6.51 12.86 -4.89
CA ILE A 304 6.26 12.99 -6.33
C ILE A 304 6.65 11.71 -7.06
N LEU A 305 7.85 11.17 -6.81
CA LEU A 305 8.29 9.94 -7.47
C LEU A 305 7.43 8.74 -7.08
N HIS A 306 7.05 8.58 -5.80
CA HIS A 306 6.10 7.53 -5.40
C HIS A 306 4.73 7.70 -6.06
N SER A 307 4.25 8.95 -6.20
CA SER A 307 2.99 9.20 -6.90
C SER A 307 3.09 8.74 -8.37
N ILE A 308 4.21 9.04 -9.04
CA ILE A 308 4.47 8.56 -10.41
C ILE A 308 4.51 7.03 -10.45
N TYR A 309 5.24 6.38 -9.53
CA TYR A 309 5.33 4.93 -9.45
C TYR A 309 3.95 4.27 -9.29
N LEU A 310 3.14 4.74 -8.33
CA LEU A 310 1.78 4.21 -8.11
C LEU A 310 0.86 4.43 -9.31
N ILE A 311 0.99 5.55 -10.01
CA ILE A 311 0.25 5.79 -11.26
C ILE A 311 0.68 4.80 -12.34
N VAL A 312 1.98 4.61 -12.53
CA VAL A 312 2.53 3.67 -13.52
C VAL A 312 2.00 2.26 -13.25
N ARG A 313 2.08 1.82 -11.99
CA ARG A 313 1.53 0.55 -11.54
C ARG A 313 0.02 0.45 -11.80
N SER A 314 -0.75 1.48 -11.44
CA SER A 314 -2.20 1.50 -11.66
C SER A 314 -2.58 1.39 -13.13
N ILE A 315 -1.80 2.00 -14.04
CA ILE A 315 -2.02 1.93 -15.48
C ILE A 315 -1.70 0.53 -15.99
N ALA A 316 -0.57 -0.05 -15.57
CA ALA A 316 -0.14 -1.39 -15.95
C ALA A 316 -1.16 -2.47 -15.57
N TYR A 317 -1.52 -2.57 -14.29
CA TYR A 317 -2.46 -3.59 -13.79
C TYR A 317 -3.93 -3.23 -14.05
N GLY A 318 -4.23 -1.97 -14.35
CA GLY A 318 -5.59 -1.50 -14.64
C GLY A 318 -6.10 -1.86 -16.03
N THR A 319 -5.20 -2.14 -16.98
CA THR A 319 -5.57 -2.56 -18.34
C THR A 319 -5.71 -4.07 -18.52
N ASP A 320 -5.18 -4.87 -17.60
CA ASP A 320 -5.01 -6.32 -17.80
C ASP A 320 -6.21 -7.17 -17.34
N LYS A 321 -7.15 -6.61 -16.57
CA LYS A 321 -8.30 -7.37 -16.01
C LYS A 321 -9.49 -7.58 -16.97
N ASP A 322 -9.50 -6.93 -18.13
CA ASP A 322 -10.62 -7.06 -19.10
C ASP A 322 -10.27 -7.95 -20.33
N SER A 323 -9.04 -8.47 -20.42
CA SER A 323 -8.60 -9.27 -21.59
C SER A 323 -8.23 -10.71 -21.25
N GLU A 324 -9.18 -11.49 -20.73
CA GLU A 324 -9.10 -12.94 -20.83
C GLU A 324 -9.41 -13.40 -22.27
N SER A 325 -8.37 -13.45 -23.11
CA SER A 325 -8.08 -14.52 -24.09
C SER A 325 -7.09 -14.01 -25.15
N PRO A 326 -5.99 -14.74 -25.44
CA PRO A 326 -5.15 -14.45 -26.58
C PRO A 326 -5.86 -14.97 -27.84
N SER A 327 -6.84 -14.21 -28.35
CA SER A 327 -7.33 -14.45 -29.70
C SER A 327 -6.34 -13.89 -30.71
N SER A 328 -5.77 -14.78 -31.51
CA SER A 328 -4.91 -14.49 -32.64
C SER A 328 -5.70 -13.75 -33.71
N GLN A 329 -5.79 -12.42 -33.62
CA GLN A 329 -5.90 -11.50 -34.75
C GLN A 329 -5.76 -10.06 -34.25
N GLY A 330 -4.66 -9.42 -34.64
CA GLY A 330 -4.35 -8.04 -34.29
C GLY A 330 -5.41 -7.06 -34.80
N GLY A 331 -6.04 -6.36 -33.85
CA GLY A 331 -6.71 -5.08 -34.08
C GLY A 331 -5.95 -3.97 -33.31
N PRO A 332 -5.99 -2.70 -33.75
CA PRO A 332 -5.08 -1.65 -33.27
C PRO A 332 -5.37 -1.11 -31.86
N ASP A 333 -6.41 -1.59 -31.17
CA ASP A 333 -6.92 -0.98 -29.92
C ASP A 333 -6.67 -1.83 -28.66
N ALA A 334 -5.64 -2.69 -28.68
CA ALA A 334 -5.14 -3.33 -27.45
C ALA A 334 -4.31 -2.32 -26.65
N ALA A 335 -4.98 -1.49 -25.84
CA ALA A 335 -4.48 -0.58 -24.80
C ALA A 335 -2.95 -0.39 -24.72
N VAL A 336 -2.35 0.14 -25.78
CA VAL A 336 -0.92 0.46 -25.83
C VAL A 336 -0.70 1.65 -24.91
N TRP A 337 0.29 1.55 -24.01
CA TRP A 337 0.81 2.67 -23.24
C TRP A 337 0.97 3.89 -24.17
N ASP A 338 0.28 5.00 -23.87
CA ASP A 338 0.20 6.14 -24.79
C ASP A 338 1.62 6.62 -25.14
N VAL A 339 1.92 6.69 -26.44
CA VAL A 339 3.19 7.17 -27.00
C VAL A 339 3.61 8.51 -26.37
N ASN A 340 2.64 9.35 -26.00
CA ASN A 340 2.87 10.63 -25.34
C ASN A 340 3.43 10.50 -23.92
N ILE A 341 3.00 9.51 -23.14
CA ILE A 341 3.48 9.26 -21.78
C ILE A 341 4.90 8.70 -21.83
N SER A 342 5.15 7.69 -22.68
CA SER A 342 6.49 7.15 -22.90
C SER A 342 7.46 8.23 -23.39
N SER A 343 7.03 9.09 -24.32
CA SER A 343 7.80 10.25 -24.79
C SER A 343 8.12 11.23 -23.67
N THR A 344 7.20 11.45 -22.72
CA THR A 344 7.42 12.33 -21.57
C THR A 344 8.49 11.78 -20.65
N PHE A 345 8.41 10.49 -20.28
CA PHE A 345 9.44 9.83 -19.47
C PHE A 345 10.82 9.86 -20.16
N LEU A 346 10.87 9.49 -21.44
CA LEU A 346 12.08 9.44 -22.25
C LEU A 346 12.75 10.80 -22.46
N LYS A 347 11.98 11.89 -22.56
CA LYS A 347 12.54 13.23 -22.82
C LYS A 347 12.83 14.02 -21.55
N LYS A 348 12.13 13.74 -20.46
CA LYS A 348 12.16 14.60 -19.26
C LYS A 348 12.78 13.92 -18.04
N LEU A 349 12.29 12.74 -17.64
CA LEU A 349 12.69 12.09 -16.39
C LEU A 349 13.98 11.28 -16.57
N PHE A 350 13.98 10.31 -17.48
CA PHE A 350 15.08 9.36 -17.61
C PHE A 350 16.41 9.95 -18.08
N PRO A 351 16.47 11.01 -18.92
CA PRO A 351 17.75 11.66 -19.25
C PRO A 351 18.46 12.32 -18.06
N ARG A 352 17.79 12.43 -16.91
CA ARG A 352 18.37 12.97 -15.67
C ARG A 352 18.91 11.87 -14.76
N PHE A 353 18.75 10.61 -15.13
CA PHE A 353 19.23 9.47 -14.37
C PHE A 353 20.66 9.09 -14.80
N PRO A 354 21.55 8.74 -13.86
CA PRO A 354 21.41 8.89 -12.41
C PRO A 354 21.53 10.36 -11.99
N LEU A 355 20.83 10.73 -10.92
CA LEU A 355 20.97 12.02 -10.25
C LEU A 355 22.32 12.05 -9.53
N ASN A 356 23.36 12.48 -10.24
CA ASN A 356 24.73 12.56 -9.71
C ASN A 356 25.04 13.97 -9.19
N PRO A 357 25.73 14.09 -8.05
CA PRO A 357 26.24 15.38 -7.61
C PRO A 357 27.47 15.81 -8.41
N VAL A 358 27.66 17.14 -8.52
CA VAL A 358 28.77 17.72 -9.28
C VAL A 358 30.06 17.86 -8.44
N ASP A 359 30.00 17.93 -7.10
CA ASP A 359 31.10 17.66 -6.13
C ASP A 359 30.67 17.91 -4.65
N HIS A 360 31.39 17.36 -3.66
CA HIS A 360 31.33 17.63 -2.19
C HIS A 360 29.96 17.65 -1.45
N LEU A 361 29.09 16.65 -1.62
CA LEU A 361 27.88 16.50 -0.77
C LEU A 361 28.15 15.86 0.59
N SER A 362 27.27 16.16 1.56
CA SER A 362 27.23 15.44 2.84
C SER A 362 26.83 13.97 2.65
N GLU A 363 27.29 13.06 3.52
CA GLU A 363 26.92 11.64 3.47
C GLU A 363 25.39 11.44 3.43
N LYS A 364 24.66 12.24 4.20
CA LYS A 364 23.19 12.22 4.24
C LYS A 364 22.54 12.64 2.92
N ASP A 365 23.13 13.58 2.19
CA ASP A 365 22.57 14.03 0.91
C ASP A 365 22.90 13.07 -0.22
N CYS A 366 24.04 12.35 -0.14
CA CYS A 366 24.33 11.22 -1.01
C CYS A 366 23.30 10.09 -0.84
N ASP A 367 22.98 9.72 0.41
CA ASP A 367 21.95 8.70 0.71
C ASP A 367 20.58 9.09 0.12
N ARG A 368 20.20 10.36 0.29
CA ARG A 368 18.95 10.89 -0.27
C ARG A 368 18.90 10.83 -1.80
N LEU A 369 19.99 11.20 -2.48
CA LEU A 369 20.04 11.09 -3.94
C LEU A 369 19.97 9.64 -4.40
N PHE A 370 20.60 8.74 -3.66
CA PHE A 370 20.50 7.32 -3.92
C PHE A 370 19.06 6.80 -3.78
N ASP A 371 18.34 7.19 -2.71
CA ASP A 371 16.92 6.85 -2.53
C ASP A 371 16.06 7.33 -3.72
N LEU A 372 16.30 8.56 -4.21
CA LEU A 372 15.60 9.07 -5.39
C LEU A 372 15.92 8.26 -6.65
N ASN A 373 17.19 7.93 -6.87
CA ASN A 373 17.62 7.09 -7.99
C ASN A 373 16.99 5.70 -7.93
N MET A 374 16.87 5.10 -6.75
CA MET A 374 16.19 3.82 -6.56
C MET A 374 14.73 3.86 -6.98
N ILE A 375 13.99 4.91 -6.60
CA ILE A 375 12.58 5.05 -7.02
C ILE A 375 12.48 5.30 -8.53
N VAL A 376 13.37 6.11 -9.11
CA VAL A 376 13.42 6.31 -10.58
C VAL A 376 13.72 5.00 -11.31
N ALA A 377 14.62 4.16 -10.78
CA ALA A 377 14.91 2.84 -11.33
C ALA A 377 13.68 1.91 -11.24
N LYS A 378 12.95 1.90 -10.12
CA LYS A 378 11.68 1.14 -10.00
C LYS A 378 10.67 1.58 -11.06
N ILE A 379 10.48 2.89 -11.23
CA ILE A 379 9.59 3.45 -12.26
C ILE A 379 10.03 2.98 -13.65
N PHE A 380 11.33 3.04 -13.95
CA PHE A 380 11.87 2.60 -15.23
C PHE A 380 11.62 1.12 -15.49
N PHE A 381 11.94 0.25 -14.52
CA PHE A 381 11.79 -1.19 -14.69
C PHE A 381 10.32 -1.60 -14.82
N GLU A 382 9.43 -1.04 -14.01
CA GLU A 382 7.99 -1.24 -14.15
C GLU A 382 7.50 -0.79 -15.53
N LEU A 383 7.95 0.37 -16.04
CA LEU A 383 7.58 0.83 -17.39
C LEU A 383 8.14 -0.05 -18.50
N ASN A 384 9.39 -0.51 -18.35
CA ASN A 384 10.06 -1.35 -19.32
C ASN A 384 9.43 -2.75 -19.41
N GLU A 385 8.71 -3.19 -18.38
CA GLU A 385 7.91 -4.42 -18.43
C GLU A 385 6.84 -4.35 -19.53
N TRP A 386 6.20 -3.20 -19.67
CA TRP A 386 5.06 -2.99 -20.56
C TRP A 386 5.40 -2.26 -21.86
N THR A 387 6.60 -1.68 -21.95
CA THR A 387 7.05 -0.90 -23.11
C THR A 387 8.47 -1.28 -23.52
N SER A 388 8.72 -1.40 -24.83
CA SER A 388 10.08 -1.57 -25.37
C SER A 388 10.82 -0.23 -25.38
N LEU A 389 11.41 0.13 -24.24
CA LEU A 389 12.21 1.36 -24.11
C LEU A 389 13.57 1.24 -24.84
N PRO A 390 14.22 2.37 -25.21
CA PRO A 390 15.46 2.36 -25.98
C PRO A 390 16.60 1.61 -25.27
N PRO A 391 17.40 0.81 -26.00
CA PRO A 391 18.43 -0.06 -25.40
C PRO A 391 19.53 0.72 -24.67
N ASN A 392 19.96 1.87 -25.20
CA ASN A 392 20.99 2.70 -24.57
C ASN A 392 20.59 3.17 -23.16
N LEU A 393 19.29 3.42 -22.96
CA LEU A 393 18.78 3.84 -21.65
C LEU A 393 18.75 2.65 -20.69
N LEU A 394 18.32 1.48 -21.18
CA LEU A 394 18.32 0.24 -20.41
C LEU A 394 19.72 -0.09 -19.88
N GLU A 395 20.79 0.06 -20.68
CA GLU A 395 22.17 -0.17 -20.24
C GLU A 395 22.53 0.65 -19.00
N THR A 396 22.13 1.94 -18.95
CA THR A 396 22.43 2.83 -17.82
C THR A 396 21.71 2.37 -16.53
N PHE A 397 20.45 1.95 -16.65
CA PHE A 397 19.67 1.44 -15.50
C PHE A 397 20.17 0.08 -15.02
N LEU A 398 20.59 -0.80 -15.94
CA LEU A 398 21.18 -2.09 -15.59
C LEU A 398 22.55 -1.93 -14.91
N GLU A 399 23.37 -0.98 -15.37
CA GLU A 399 24.65 -0.65 -14.71
C GLU A 399 24.42 -0.13 -13.28
N PHE A 400 23.44 0.76 -13.09
CA PHE A 400 23.06 1.21 -11.77
C PHE A 400 22.57 0.04 -10.90
N PHE A 401 21.73 -0.83 -11.43
CA PHE A 401 21.19 -1.96 -10.69
C PHE A 401 22.27 -2.96 -10.27
N GLU A 402 23.20 -3.31 -11.17
CA GLU A 402 24.38 -4.13 -10.85
C GLU A 402 25.20 -3.50 -9.73
N ASN A 403 25.50 -2.20 -9.83
CA ASN A 403 26.28 -1.49 -8.82
C ASN A 403 25.53 -1.40 -7.47
N ALA A 404 24.20 -1.34 -7.48
CA ALA A 404 23.36 -1.35 -6.30
C ALA A 404 23.34 -2.71 -5.61
N LEU A 405 23.24 -3.81 -6.38
CA LEU A 405 23.37 -5.18 -5.88
C LEU A 405 24.75 -5.43 -5.24
N LEU A 406 25.82 -4.97 -5.91
CA LEU A 406 27.19 -5.09 -5.41
C LEU A 406 27.51 -4.15 -4.24
N GLY A 407 26.54 -3.36 -3.75
CA GLY A 407 26.73 -2.45 -2.62
C GLY A 407 27.74 -1.32 -2.87
N LYS A 408 28.08 -1.01 -4.13
CA LYS A 408 29.12 -0.04 -4.48
C LYS A 408 28.75 1.40 -4.11
N PHE A 409 27.47 1.69 -3.92
CA PHE A 409 26.97 2.99 -3.49
C PHE A 409 26.94 3.15 -1.96
N CYS A 410 27.24 2.10 -1.19
CA CYS A 410 27.15 2.12 0.26
C CYS A 410 28.36 2.82 0.90
N ARG A 411 28.17 4.06 1.35
CA ARG A 411 29.01 4.70 2.39
C ARG A 411 28.19 5.17 3.60
N ALA A 412 27.04 4.56 3.86
CA ALA A 412 25.95 5.14 4.66
C ALA A 412 25.76 4.52 6.06
N THR A 413 25.43 5.38 7.02
CA THR A 413 24.92 5.09 8.38
C THR A 413 23.83 4.00 8.50
N GLN A 414 23.73 3.35 9.67
CA GLN A 414 22.83 2.20 9.95
C GLN A 414 21.34 2.42 9.60
N SER A 415 20.82 3.66 9.59
CA SER A 415 19.42 3.96 9.27
C SER A 415 19.10 3.96 7.78
N GLY A 416 20.05 4.31 6.90
CA GLY A 416 19.86 4.26 5.44
C GLY A 416 19.79 2.83 4.91
N LYS A 417 20.41 1.90 5.63
CA LYS A 417 20.48 0.49 5.25
C LYS A 417 19.12 -0.21 5.20
N ALA A 418 18.18 0.11 6.10
CA ALA A 418 16.87 -0.55 6.14
C ALA A 418 15.97 -0.14 4.94
N VAL A 419 15.93 1.16 4.63
CA VAL A 419 15.19 1.70 3.47
C VAL A 419 15.79 1.20 2.15
N TRP A 420 17.12 1.08 2.10
CA TRP A 420 17.86 0.48 0.99
C TRP A 420 17.48 -0.99 0.77
N GLU A 421 17.46 -1.81 1.84
CA GLU A 421 17.08 -3.23 1.73
C GLU A 421 15.66 -3.37 1.18
N GLU A 422 14.71 -2.59 1.67
CA GLU A 422 13.31 -2.61 1.21
C GLU A 422 13.18 -2.22 -0.27
N CYS A 423 13.89 -1.17 -0.70
CA CYS A 423 13.85 -0.75 -2.10
C CYS A 423 14.50 -1.75 -3.06
N LEU A 424 15.61 -2.36 -2.67
CA LEU A 424 16.26 -3.38 -3.49
C LEU A 424 15.47 -4.68 -3.54
N VAL A 425 14.84 -5.10 -2.45
CA VAL A 425 13.96 -6.28 -2.44
C VAL A 425 12.89 -6.18 -3.54
N GLN A 426 12.31 -4.99 -3.73
CA GLN A 426 11.32 -4.77 -4.79
C GLN A 426 11.94 -4.76 -6.20
N LEU A 427 13.21 -4.39 -6.35
CA LEU A 427 13.90 -4.48 -7.65
C LEU A 427 14.32 -5.91 -7.99
N LEU A 428 14.52 -6.78 -7.01
CA LEU A 428 14.91 -8.18 -7.25
C LEU A 428 13.86 -8.95 -8.07
N SER A 429 12.56 -8.63 -7.93
CA SER A 429 11.50 -9.24 -8.73
C SER A 429 11.58 -8.89 -10.23
N PHE A 430 12.41 -7.91 -10.63
CA PHE A 430 12.65 -7.61 -12.02
C PHE A 430 13.60 -8.61 -12.70
N ILE A 431 14.54 -9.22 -11.97
CA ILE A 431 15.54 -10.12 -12.56
C ILE A 431 14.88 -11.33 -13.26
N PRO A 432 13.93 -12.06 -12.64
CA PRO A 432 13.24 -13.15 -13.34
C PRO A 432 12.54 -12.70 -14.62
N LYS A 433 11.88 -11.54 -14.59
CA LYS A 433 11.16 -10.96 -15.72
C LYS A 433 12.10 -10.48 -16.84
N PHE A 434 13.29 -10.03 -16.48
CA PHE A 434 14.34 -9.71 -17.44
C PHE A 434 14.83 -10.97 -18.14
N LEU A 435 15.10 -12.04 -17.38
CA LEU A 435 15.56 -13.32 -17.92
C LEU A 435 14.53 -14.00 -18.83
N SER A 436 13.23 -13.84 -18.55
CA SER A 436 12.17 -14.40 -19.41
C SER A 436 12.13 -13.78 -20.82
N ARG A 437 12.82 -12.65 -21.05
CA ARG A 437 12.96 -12.02 -22.38
C ARG A 437 14.08 -12.63 -23.23
N GLY A 438 14.88 -13.52 -22.65
CA GLY A 438 16.00 -14.19 -23.31
C GLY A 438 17.37 -13.70 -22.85
N ALA A 439 18.40 -14.42 -23.29
CA ALA A 439 19.79 -14.12 -22.96
C ALA A 439 20.26 -12.79 -23.59
N SER A 440 21.07 -12.05 -22.85
CA SER A 440 21.71 -10.81 -23.28
C SER A 440 23.09 -10.68 -22.64
N SER A 441 23.91 -9.75 -23.12
CA SER A 441 25.21 -9.42 -22.51
C SER A 441 25.13 -8.98 -21.04
N TRP A 442 23.94 -8.59 -20.57
CA TRP A 442 23.69 -8.21 -19.18
C TRP A 442 23.27 -9.37 -18.28
N THR A 443 22.83 -10.50 -18.86
CA THR A 443 22.38 -11.68 -18.11
C THR A 443 23.49 -12.17 -17.18
N SER A 444 24.71 -12.28 -17.68
CA SER A 444 25.89 -12.73 -16.94
C SER A 444 26.23 -11.81 -15.75
N ARG A 445 26.35 -10.51 -16.01
CA ARG A 445 26.69 -9.48 -15.02
C ARG A 445 25.65 -9.40 -13.90
N LEU A 446 24.37 -9.40 -14.26
CA LEU A 446 23.29 -9.34 -13.27
C LEU A 446 23.22 -10.60 -12.43
N LEU A 447 23.38 -11.79 -13.03
CA LEU A 447 23.40 -13.05 -12.28
C LEU A 447 24.60 -13.14 -11.33
N GLN A 448 25.77 -12.65 -11.74
CA GLN A 448 26.94 -12.59 -10.88
C GLN A 448 26.71 -11.65 -9.69
N ALA A 449 26.21 -10.44 -9.94
CA ALA A 449 25.89 -9.46 -8.89
C ALA A 449 24.80 -9.96 -7.94
N PHE A 450 23.74 -10.59 -8.48
CA PHE A 450 22.69 -11.24 -7.72
C PHE A 450 23.23 -12.37 -6.84
N THR A 451 24.07 -13.25 -7.41
CA THR A 451 24.67 -14.37 -6.67
C THR A 451 25.54 -13.89 -5.52
N GLN A 452 26.30 -12.82 -5.72
CA GLN A 452 27.08 -12.19 -4.64
C GLN A 452 26.17 -11.65 -3.54
N THR A 453 25.11 -10.92 -3.92
CA THR A 453 24.10 -10.38 -2.98
C THR A 453 23.43 -11.51 -2.19
N PHE A 454 23.06 -12.59 -2.86
CA PHE A 454 22.50 -13.78 -2.23
C PHE A 454 23.47 -14.39 -1.23
N ARG A 455 24.76 -14.52 -1.53
CA ARG A 455 25.76 -15.06 -0.58
C ARG A 455 25.98 -14.16 0.63
N GLU A 456 26.15 -12.85 0.41
CA GLU A 456 26.51 -11.89 1.47
C GLU A 456 25.35 -11.48 2.40
N SER A 457 24.10 -11.64 1.95
CA SER A 457 22.93 -11.30 2.77
C SER A 457 22.86 -12.13 4.05
N LYS A 458 22.35 -11.52 5.14
CA LYS A 458 22.23 -12.19 6.44
C LYS A 458 21.16 -13.32 6.38
N PRO A 459 21.39 -14.47 7.03
CA PRO A 459 20.38 -15.51 7.15
C PRO A 459 19.11 -14.95 7.81
N GLY A 460 17.95 -15.17 7.19
CA GLY A 460 16.65 -14.73 7.70
C GLY A 460 16.33 -13.25 7.48
N SER A 461 17.18 -12.48 6.79
CA SER A 461 16.83 -11.12 6.40
C SER A 461 15.80 -11.10 5.26
N LEU A 462 15.07 -9.99 5.14
CA LEU A 462 14.15 -9.75 4.02
C LEU A 462 14.87 -9.89 2.67
N MET A 463 16.10 -9.38 2.57
CA MET A 463 16.94 -9.51 1.38
C MET A 463 17.19 -10.97 1.01
N LYS A 464 17.58 -11.82 1.98
CA LYS A 464 17.84 -13.24 1.71
C LYS A 464 16.58 -13.95 1.22
N LEU A 465 15.43 -13.68 1.85
CA LEU A 465 14.16 -14.28 1.44
C LEU A 465 13.72 -13.80 0.05
N ALA A 466 13.89 -12.51 -0.26
CA ALA A 466 13.61 -11.96 -1.57
C ALA A 466 14.49 -12.60 -2.66
N CYS A 467 15.78 -12.86 -2.38
CA CYS A 467 16.62 -13.63 -3.27
C CYS A 467 16.11 -15.07 -3.44
N VAL A 468 15.68 -15.76 -2.38
CA VAL A 468 15.12 -17.12 -2.46
C VAL A 468 13.87 -17.14 -3.34
N SER A 469 12.95 -16.19 -3.16
CA SER A 469 11.76 -16.06 -4.03
C SER A 469 12.14 -15.74 -5.47
N ALA A 470 13.09 -14.82 -5.70
CA ALA A 470 13.57 -14.51 -7.04
C ALA A 470 14.23 -15.74 -7.71
N ILE A 471 14.99 -16.56 -6.97
CA ILE A 471 15.55 -17.81 -7.50
C ILE A 471 14.43 -18.75 -7.96
N GLU A 472 13.38 -18.91 -7.16
CA GLU A 472 12.21 -19.72 -7.51
C GLU A 472 11.58 -19.26 -8.84
N ASP A 473 11.37 -17.94 -8.99
CA ASP A 473 10.81 -17.34 -10.20
C ASP A 473 11.75 -17.44 -11.41
N MET A 474 13.07 -17.53 -11.18
CA MET A 474 14.09 -17.66 -12.23
C MET A 474 14.26 -19.10 -12.75
N LEU A 475 13.77 -20.13 -12.04
CA LEU A 475 13.97 -21.53 -12.46
C LEU A 475 13.40 -21.80 -13.85
N THR A 476 12.17 -21.40 -14.12
CA THR A 476 11.50 -21.66 -15.40
C THR A 476 12.14 -20.90 -16.58
N PRO A 477 12.44 -19.59 -16.49
CA PRO A 477 13.20 -18.90 -17.54
C PRO A 477 14.56 -19.54 -17.81
N ILE A 478 15.31 -19.92 -16.76
CA ILE A 478 16.63 -20.52 -16.91
C ILE A 478 16.53 -21.90 -17.57
N GLU A 479 15.57 -22.73 -17.18
CA GLU A 479 15.30 -24.02 -17.83
C GLU A 479 15.00 -23.86 -19.32
N SER A 480 14.15 -22.89 -19.69
CA SER A 480 13.83 -22.62 -21.09
C SER A 480 15.09 -22.24 -21.88
N MET A 481 15.99 -21.45 -21.30
CA MET A 481 17.25 -21.05 -21.96
C MET A 481 18.23 -22.21 -22.08
N LEU A 482 18.35 -23.04 -21.04
CA LEU A 482 19.25 -24.21 -21.04
C LEU A 482 18.80 -25.33 -21.99
N SER A 483 17.51 -25.38 -22.36
CA SER A 483 16.96 -26.37 -23.28
C SER A 483 17.33 -26.12 -24.76
N ILE A 484 17.81 -24.92 -25.09
CA ILE A 484 18.21 -24.55 -26.45
C ILE A 484 19.67 -24.98 -26.66
N GLU A 485 19.88 -26.08 -27.38
CA GLU A 485 21.19 -26.64 -27.68
C GLU A 485 22.16 -25.58 -28.24
N THR A 486 23.24 -25.31 -27.51
CA THR A 486 24.61 -25.16 -28.02
C THR A 486 25.56 -24.84 -26.86
N SER A 487 26.80 -25.29 -26.96
CA SER A 487 27.93 -24.95 -26.10
C SER A 487 28.26 -23.46 -26.20
N ASN A 488 27.39 -22.63 -25.62
CA ASN A 488 27.51 -21.18 -25.56
C ASN A 488 28.07 -20.79 -24.17
N PRO A 489 29.05 -19.88 -24.06
CA PRO A 489 29.62 -19.47 -22.77
C PRO A 489 28.58 -19.01 -21.74
N GLU A 490 27.49 -18.40 -22.20
CA GLU A 490 26.36 -17.95 -21.36
C GLU A 490 25.64 -19.10 -20.65
N ASN A 491 25.60 -20.30 -21.25
CA ASN A 491 25.00 -21.48 -20.63
C ASN A 491 25.84 -21.98 -19.44
N LEU A 492 27.16 -21.81 -19.48
CA LEU A 492 28.04 -22.17 -18.38
C LEU A 492 27.83 -21.25 -17.18
N GLU A 493 27.68 -19.95 -17.42
CA GLU A 493 27.44 -18.96 -16.35
C GLU A 493 26.08 -19.16 -15.67
N LEU A 494 25.04 -19.51 -16.44
CA LEU A 494 23.73 -19.91 -15.90
C LEU A 494 23.85 -21.15 -15.00
N GLN A 495 24.59 -22.17 -15.44
CA GLN A 495 24.84 -23.37 -14.64
C GLN A 495 25.66 -23.06 -13.38
N ASP A 496 26.68 -22.21 -13.47
CA ASP A 496 27.50 -21.79 -12.33
C ASP A 496 26.68 -21.02 -11.29
N ALA A 497 25.75 -20.16 -11.74
CA ALA A 497 24.81 -19.47 -10.87
C ALA A 497 23.87 -20.44 -10.15
N LEU A 498 23.25 -21.37 -10.89
CA LEU A 498 22.40 -22.42 -10.29
C LEU A 498 23.17 -23.28 -9.28
N LEU A 499 24.38 -23.71 -9.64
CA LEU A 499 25.24 -24.49 -8.76
C LEU A 499 25.57 -23.74 -7.47
N ALA A 500 25.89 -22.46 -7.59
CA ALA A 500 26.15 -21.59 -6.46
C ALA A 500 24.93 -21.48 -5.53
N TRP A 501 23.73 -21.30 -6.08
CA TRP A 501 22.53 -21.15 -5.28
C TRP A 501 22.13 -22.46 -4.58
N ILE A 502 22.13 -23.57 -5.33
CA ILE A 502 21.76 -24.90 -4.84
C ILE A 502 22.68 -25.35 -3.69
N ARG A 503 23.99 -25.10 -3.80
CA ARG A 503 24.97 -25.46 -2.75
C ARG A 503 24.78 -24.70 -1.45
N GLU A 504 24.24 -23.49 -1.49
CA GLU A 504 24.04 -22.64 -0.31
C GLU A 504 22.74 -23.00 0.45
N LEU A 505 21.73 -23.59 -0.20
CA LEU A 505 20.44 -23.88 0.45
C LEU A 505 20.56 -24.77 1.69
N PRO A 506 21.29 -25.91 1.68
CA PRO A 506 21.46 -26.73 2.87
C PRO A 506 22.11 -25.98 4.03
N LEU A 507 23.13 -25.16 3.74
CA LEU A 507 23.82 -24.35 4.75
C LEU A 507 22.88 -23.30 5.34
N LEU A 508 22.06 -22.67 4.51
CA LEU A 508 21.05 -21.71 4.93
C LEU A 508 19.99 -22.37 5.83
N LEU A 509 19.53 -23.58 5.52
CA LEU A 509 18.60 -24.35 6.35
C LEU A 509 19.16 -24.67 7.73
N ILE A 510 20.45 -25.04 7.80
CA ILE A 510 21.14 -25.32 9.07
C ILE A 510 21.25 -24.03 9.91
N GLN A 511 21.55 -22.89 9.28
CA GLN A 511 21.68 -21.59 9.96
C GLN A 511 20.35 -21.04 10.46
N LEU A 512 19.28 -21.16 9.66
CA LEU A 512 17.93 -20.70 10.03
C LEU A 512 17.32 -21.58 11.11
N GLY A 513 17.35 -22.90 10.88
CA GLY A 513 16.81 -23.92 11.76
C GLY A 513 15.43 -23.61 12.31
N ASP A 514 15.25 -23.93 13.59
CA ASP A 514 14.02 -23.69 14.38
C ASP A 514 13.91 -22.26 14.91
N LYS A 515 14.96 -21.43 14.76
CA LYS A 515 14.92 -20.02 15.18
C LYS A 515 14.07 -19.17 14.24
N HIS A 516 14.00 -19.55 12.97
CA HIS A 516 13.23 -18.86 11.93
C HIS A 516 12.42 -19.86 11.09
N PRO A 517 11.37 -20.50 11.66
CA PRO A 517 10.67 -21.61 11.03
C PRO A 517 9.99 -21.23 9.70
N THR A 518 9.44 -20.02 9.60
CA THR A 518 8.85 -19.49 8.35
C THR A 518 9.89 -19.33 7.25
N CYS A 519 11.07 -18.82 7.59
CA CYS A 519 12.19 -18.69 6.64
C CYS A 519 12.68 -20.06 6.17
N SER A 520 12.83 -21.01 7.10
CA SER A 520 13.20 -22.39 6.80
C SER A 520 12.18 -23.05 5.87
N GLN A 521 10.88 -22.78 6.08
CA GLN A 521 9.81 -23.27 5.19
C GLN A 521 9.94 -22.73 3.77
N VAL A 522 10.25 -21.43 3.58
CA VAL A 522 10.46 -20.83 2.25
C VAL A 522 11.65 -21.48 1.53
N VAL A 523 12.76 -21.71 2.23
CA VAL A 523 13.94 -22.38 1.64
C VAL A 523 13.64 -23.84 1.27
N LEU A 524 12.88 -24.56 2.10
CA LEU A 524 12.46 -25.94 1.80
C LEU A 524 11.50 -26.01 0.60
N ARG A 525 10.60 -25.03 0.43
CA ARG A 525 9.76 -24.91 -0.77
C ARG A 525 10.62 -24.73 -2.03
N LEU A 526 11.62 -23.84 -1.99
CA LEU A 526 12.55 -23.68 -3.10
C LEU A 526 13.31 -24.97 -3.39
N GLN A 527 13.84 -25.65 -2.36
CA GLN A 527 14.56 -26.91 -2.54
C GLN A 527 13.67 -27.98 -3.20
N LEU A 528 12.43 -28.13 -2.74
CA LEU A 528 11.43 -29.01 -3.37
C LEU A 528 11.19 -28.63 -4.84
N ARG A 529 11.04 -27.33 -5.13
CA ARG A 529 10.81 -26.85 -6.49
C ARG A 529 11.99 -27.17 -7.41
N ILE A 530 13.22 -26.97 -6.95
CA ILE A 530 14.44 -27.35 -7.69
C ILE A 530 14.47 -28.85 -7.98
N GLY A 531 14.11 -29.70 -7.00
CA GLY A 531 14.02 -31.15 -7.21
C GLY A 531 12.95 -31.55 -8.23
N GLN A 532 11.80 -30.87 -8.25
CA GLN A 532 10.77 -31.08 -9.28
C GLN A 532 11.28 -30.71 -10.68
N CYS A 533 12.00 -29.60 -10.76
CA CYS A 533 12.61 -29.09 -11.97
C CYS A 533 13.76 -29.98 -12.48
N SER A 534 14.49 -30.67 -11.58
CA SER A 534 15.64 -31.49 -11.98
C SER A 534 15.24 -32.69 -12.83
N LEU A 535 14.00 -33.18 -12.73
CA LEU A 535 13.49 -34.26 -13.60
C LEU A 535 13.58 -33.93 -15.10
N LEU A 536 13.62 -32.64 -15.45
CA LEU A 536 13.63 -32.15 -16.83
C LEU A 536 15.05 -31.78 -17.33
N ASN A 537 16.06 -31.75 -16.44
CA ASN A 537 17.39 -31.26 -16.78
C ASN A 537 18.50 -32.08 -16.11
N SER A 538 19.25 -32.85 -16.91
CA SER A 538 20.33 -33.74 -16.44
C SER A 538 21.46 -33.02 -15.69
N SER A 539 21.76 -31.76 -16.04
CA SER A 539 22.75 -30.97 -15.31
C SER A 539 22.26 -30.61 -13.91
N LEU A 540 20.98 -30.26 -13.77
CA LEU A 540 20.37 -29.90 -12.49
C LEU A 540 20.27 -31.11 -11.55
N VAL A 541 20.01 -32.31 -12.08
CA VAL A 541 20.00 -33.56 -11.29
C VAL A 541 21.30 -33.73 -10.51
N CYS A 542 22.45 -33.65 -11.18
CA CYS A 542 23.74 -33.82 -10.52
C CYS A 542 23.99 -32.74 -9.46
N MET A 543 23.63 -31.48 -9.74
CA MET A 543 23.76 -30.39 -8.77
C MET A 543 22.89 -30.61 -7.54
N TYR A 544 21.64 -31.02 -7.76
CA TYR A 544 20.69 -31.33 -6.71
C TYR A 544 21.18 -32.51 -5.88
N ASP A 545 21.53 -33.65 -6.49
CA ASP A 545 22.05 -34.84 -5.81
C ASP A 545 23.24 -34.56 -4.89
N ASN A 546 24.14 -33.66 -5.30
CA ASN A 546 25.28 -33.28 -4.47
C ASN A 546 24.89 -32.55 -3.17
N THR A 547 23.67 -31.99 -3.08
CA THR A 547 23.19 -31.35 -1.84
C THR A 547 22.98 -32.34 -0.70
N GLN A 548 22.83 -33.65 -0.99
CA GLN A 548 22.61 -34.67 0.03
C GLN A 548 23.72 -34.70 1.09
N TYR A 549 24.97 -34.40 0.71
CA TYR A 549 26.11 -34.39 1.61
C TYR A 549 26.11 -33.19 2.56
N SER A 550 25.59 -32.05 2.11
CA SER A 550 25.47 -30.84 2.93
C SER A 550 24.22 -30.86 3.81
N LEU A 551 23.23 -31.69 3.50
CA LEU A 551 22.00 -31.85 4.29
C LEU A 551 22.15 -32.78 5.51
N LEU A 552 23.27 -33.48 5.66
CA LEU A 552 23.49 -34.40 6.77
C LEU A 552 23.31 -33.70 8.14
N ASP A 553 23.89 -32.52 8.29
CA ASP A 553 23.82 -31.72 9.52
C ASP A 553 22.41 -31.14 9.76
N PHE A 554 21.60 -31.01 8.72
CA PHE A 554 20.22 -30.55 8.84
C PHE A 554 19.32 -31.60 9.50
N TYR A 555 19.54 -32.87 9.19
CA TYR A 555 18.81 -33.99 9.78
C TYR A 555 19.47 -34.46 11.07
N CYS A 556 20.64 -35.10 10.97
CA CYS A 556 21.36 -35.67 12.10
C CYS A 556 22.80 -36.06 11.76
N THR A 557 23.74 -35.81 12.67
CA THR A 557 25.10 -36.36 12.60
C THR A 557 25.42 -37.27 13.76
N CYS A 558 26.33 -38.23 13.53
CA CYS A 558 26.87 -39.11 14.56
C CYS A 558 28.38 -38.87 14.66
N GLN A 559 28.83 -38.18 15.71
CA GLN A 559 30.25 -37.98 16.00
C GLN A 559 30.62 -38.76 17.26
N GLY A 560 31.59 -39.68 17.16
CA GLY A 560 32.10 -40.42 18.33
C GLY A 560 31.07 -41.30 19.08
N GLY A 561 29.99 -41.72 18.41
CA GLY A 561 28.91 -42.51 19.02
C GLY A 561 27.80 -41.70 19.68
N GLN A 562 27.93 -40.36 19.73
CA GLN A 562 26.87 -39.47 20.19
C GLN A 562 26.04 -38.97 18.98
N ILE A 563 24.72 -39.05 19.10
CA ILE A 563 23.77 -38.59 18.09
C ILE A 563 23.49 -37.09 18.32
N CYS A 564 23.79 -36.27 17.31
CA CYS A 564 23.53 -34.84 17.29
C CYS A 564 22.38 -34.55 16.32
N TYR A 565 21.22 -34.19 16.87
CA TYR A 565 20.02 -33.90 16.09
C TYR A 565 20.08 -32.50 15.46
N GLY A 566 19.89 -32.46 14.15
CA GLY A 566 19.81 -31.22 13.38
C GLY A 566 18.46 -30.50 13.53
N PRO A 567 18.30 -29.34 12.87
CA PRO A 567 17.09 -28.53 13.00
C PRO A 567 15.80 -29.20 12.53
N PHE A 568 15.87 -30.18 11.60
CA PHE A 568 14.70 -30.88 11.05
C PHE A 568 13.71 -31.34 12.14
N LEU A 569 14.21 -31.91 13.23
CA LEU A 569 13.37 -32.46 14.31
C LEU A 569 12.55 -31.40 15.05
N ARG A 570 13.02 -30.14 15.08
CA ARG A 570 12.40 -29.04 15.82
C ARG A 570 11.53 -28.14 14.95
N LEU A 571 11.50 -28.38 13.63
CA LEU A 571 10.68 -27.61 12.71
C LEU A 571 9.18 -27.97 12.78
N PRO A 572 8.28 -27.06 12.39
CA PRO A 572 6.86 -27.37 12.24
C PRO A 572 6.61 -28.51 11.24
N ARG A 573 5.50 -29.24 11.42
CA ARG A 573 5.14 -30.40 10.59
C ARG A 573 5.12 -30.08 9.09
N GLU A 574 4.61 -28.91 8.70
CA GLU A 574 4.58 -28.51 7.29
C GLU A 574 5.98 -28.38 6.68
N SER A 575 6.93 -27.82 7.43
CA SER A 575 8.32 -27.73 7.00
C SER A 575 8.97 -29.11 6.94
N GLN A 576 8.71 -29.98 7.92
CA GLN A 576 9.20 -31.35 7.91
C GLN A 576 8.68 -32.11 6.68
N GLU A 577 7.40 -31.98 6.35
CA GLU A 577 6.81 -32.60 5.17
C GLU A 577 7.48 -32.12 3.87
N LEU A 578 7.67 -30.80 3.70
CA LEU A 578 8.38 -30.26 2.54
C LEU A 578 9.80 -30.85 2.40
N SER A 579 10.54 -30.91 3.51
CA SER A 579 11.88 -31.51 3.54
C SER A 579 11.87 -32.97 3.12
N LEU A 580 10.87 -33.75 3.58
CA LEU A 580 10.74 -35.16 3.21
C LEU A 580 10.36 -35.31 1.74
N CYS A 581 9.42 -34.50 1.23
CA CYS A 581 9.09 -34.48 -0.19
C CYS A 581 10.30 -34.16 -1.07
N SER A 582 11.20 -33.27 -0.63
CA SER A 582 12.44 -32.96 -1.35
C SER A 582 13.36 -34.17 -1.52
N LEU A 583 13.35 -35.13 -0.58
CA LEU A 583 14.19 -36.34 -0.65
C LEU A 583 13.80 -37.27 -1.81
N TYR A 584 12.53 -37.29 -2.19
CA TYR A 584 12.03 -38.16 -3.26
C TYR A 584 12.66 -37.83 -4.62
N TYR A 585 12.98 -36.56 -4.85
CA TYR A 585 13.50 -36.07 -6.13
C TYR A 585 15.00 -36.26 -6.33
N PHE A 586 15.73 -36.81 -5.34
CA PHE A 586 17.11 -37.26 -5.56
C PHE A 586 17.13 -38.46 -6.49
N SER A 587 18.03 -38.45 -7.48
CA SER A 587 18.16 -39.57 -8.42
C SER A 587 18.73 -40.83 -7.74
N TYR A 588 19.50 -40.62 -6.66
CA TYR A 588 19.92 -41.66 -5.74
C TYR A 588 20.09 -41.09 -4.33
N LEU A 589 19.80 -41.90 -3.31
CA LEU A 589 20.02 -41.58 -1.90
C LEU A 589 21.15 -42.45 -1.35
N ASP A 590 22.27 -41.83 -1.00
CA ASP A 590 23.40 -42.58 -0.45
C ASP A 590 23.21 -42.98 1.02
N LEU A 591 23.99 -43.99 1.42
CA LEU A 591 23.98 -44.50 2.79
C LEU A 591 24.20 -43.42 3.88
N PRO A 592 25.05 -42.38 3.73
CA PRO A 592 25.19 -41.34 4.76
C PRO A 592 23.90 -40.55 5.02
N ILE A 593 23.18 -40.13 3.98
CA ILE A 593 21.92 -39.38 4.15
C ILE A 593 20.82 -40.30 4.71
N LEU A 594 20.77 -41.55 4.25
CA LEU A 594 19.86 -42.57 4.81
C LEU A 594 20.11 -42.82 6.30
N LYS A 595 21.38 -42.92 6.72
CA LYS A 595 21.77 -43.03 8.14
C LYS A 595 21.37 -41.79 8.92
N SER A 596 21.58 -40.60 8.37
CA SER A 596 21.21 -39.33 8.98
C SER A 596 19.70 -39.26 9.26
N ILE A 597 18.87 -39.57 8.26
CA ILE A 597 17.41 -39.63 8.39
C ILE A 597 16.99 -40.73 9.37
N ALA A 598 17.58 -41.92 9.28
CA ALA A 598 17.28 -43.02 10.19
C ALA A 598 17.58 -42.65 11.65
N CYS A 599 18.64 -41.87 11.91
CA CYS A 599 18.95 -41.37 13.24
C CYS A 599 17.87 -40.43 13.78
N CYS A 600 17.26 -39.57 12.94
CA CYS A 600 16.12 -38.74 13.34
C CYS A 600 14.97 -39.59 13.90
N CYS A 601 14.69 -40.74 13.27
CA CYS A 601 13.65 -41.68 13.70
C CYS A 601 13.93 -42.34 15.06
N LEU A 602 15.17 -42.31 15.54
CA LEU A 602 15.55 -42.83 16.85
C LEU A 602 15.22 -41.84 17.98
N SER A 603 14.99 -40.56 17.66
CA SER A 603 14.62 -39.54 18.63
C SER A 603 13.28 -39.87 19.31
N ALA A 604 13.15 -39.51 20.59
CA ALA A 604 11.88 -39.59 21.31
C ALA A 604 10.94 -38.42 20.95
N ASP A 605 11.49 -37.33 20.43
CA ASP A 605 10.78 -36.08 20.17
C ASP A 605 10.14 -36.02 18.76
N LEU A 606 10.37 -37.04 17.92
CA LEU A 606 9.80 -37.10 16.57
C LEU A 606 8.32 -37.49 16.64
N ASP A 607 7.47 -36.66 16.02
CA ASP A 607 6.03 -36.94 15.86
C ASP A 607 5.83 -38.28 15.09
N PRO A 608 5.00 -39.22 15.60
CA PRO A 608 4.72 -40.48 14.93
C PRO A 608 4.26 -40.34 13.48
N TYR A 609 3.51 -39.29 13.14
CA TYR A 609 3.11 -39.02 11.76
C TYR A 609 4.32 -38.79 10.85
N VAL A 610 5.29 -38.00 11.32
CA VAL A 610 6.50 -37.68 10.54
C VAL A 610 7.36 -38.93 10.36
N LEU A 611 7.42 -39.81 11.38
CA LEU A 611 8.04 -41.13 11.25
C LEU A 611 7.38 -41.97 10.15
N PHE A 612 6.05 -42.02 10.08
CA PHE A 612 5.34 -42.74 9.02
C PHE A 612 5.62 -42.13 7.65
N ARG A 613 5.64 -40.79 7.54
CA ARG A 613 5.99 -40.09 6.29
C ARG A 613 7.41 -40.38 5.83
N ILE A 614 8.39 -40.44 6.74
CA ILE A 614 9.77 -40.85 6.42
C ILE A 614 9.78 -42.26 5.80
N ILE A 615 9.09 -43.20 6.42
CA ILE A 615 9.01 -44.59 5.94
C ILE A 615 8.38 -44.65 4.55
N GLU A 616 7.29 -43.90 4.35
CA GLU A 616 6.57 -43.84 3.08
C GLU A 616 7.44 -43.26 1.96
N VAL A 617 8.10 -42.12 2.19
CA VAL A 617 8.99 -41.48 1.20
C VAL A 617 10.16 -42.39 0.86
N LEU A 618 10.82 -42.99 1.85
CA LEU A 618 11.94 -43.92 1.60
C LEU A 618 11.48 -45.19 0.87
N HIS A 619 10.28 -45.68 1.15
CA HIS A 619 9.72 -46.82 0.43
C HIS A 619 9.41 -46.48 -1.03
N SER A 620 8.81 -45.32 -1.31
CA SER A 620 8.58 -44.85 -2.67
C SER A 620 9.89 -44.66 -3.43
N ALA A 621 10.89 -44.01 -2.83
CA ALA A 621 12.22 -43.84 -3.42
C ALA A 621 12.91 -45.18 -3.71
N TYR A 622 12.75 -46.19 -2.84
CA TYR A 622 13.23 -47.55 -3.11
C TYR A 622 12.48 -48.21 -4.29
N ARG A 623 11.16 -48.09 -4.34
CA ARG A 623 10.34 -48.65 -5.44
C ARG A 623 10.74 -48.09 -6.80
N ASP A 624 11.11 -46.82 -6.85
CA ASP A 624 11.55 -46.14 -8.07
C ASP A 624 13.05 -46.34 -8.38
N GLY A 625 13.75 -47.11 -7.53
CA GLY A 625 15.14 -47.51 -7.77
C GLY A 625 16.20 -46.53 -7.27
N HIS A 626 15.82 -45.51 -6.51
CA HIS A 626 16.75 -44.48 -6.01
C HIS A 626 17.55 -44.95 -4.78
N ILE A 627 17.16 -46.08 -4.15
CA ILE A 627 17.83 -46.67 -2.98
C ILE A 627 18.22 -48.12 -3.28
N LYS A 628 19.45 -48.51 -2.96
CA LYS A 628 19.89 -49.91 -3.05
C LYS A 628 19.21 -50.76 -1.98
N ILE A 629 18.82 -51.99 -2.34
CA ILE A 629 18.12 -52.91 -1.43
C ILE A 629 18.86 -53.14 -0.10
N ALA A 630 20.19 -53.21 -0.12
CA ALA A 630 21.01 -53.39 1.09
C ALA A 630 20.88 -52.20 2.06
N ASP A 631 20.92 -50.99 1.53
CA ASP A 631 20.83 -49.75 2.31
C ASP A 631 19.40 -49.55 2.83
N TYR A 632 18.39 -49.85 1.99
CA TYR A 632 16.98 -49.88 2.39
C TYR A 632 16.74 -50.83 3.57
N LEU A 633 17.15 -52.09 3.45
CA LEU A 633 17.01 -53.08 4.52
C LEU A 633 17.75 -52.66 5.80
N SER A 634 18.93 -52.05 5.67
CA SER A 634 19.70 -51.53 6.81
C SER A 634 18.91 -50.47 7.61
N VAL A 635 18.23 -49.55 6.94
CA VAL A 635 17.38 -48.54 7.60
C VAL A 635 16.21 -49.21 8.33
N PHE A 636 15.48 -50.12 7.66
CA PHE A 636 14.33 -50.79 8.27
C PHE A 636 14.69 -51.66 9.46
N ILE A 637 15.78 -52.43 9.39
CA ILE A 637 16.28 -53.22 10.52
C ILE A 637 16.59 -52.31 11.70
N THR A 638 17.23 -51.16 11.46
CA THR A 638 17.55 -50.17 12.50
C THR A 638 16.29 -49.65 13.18
N LEU A 639 15.24 -49.33 12.42
CA LEU A 639 13.96 -48.88 12.95
C LEU A 639 13.28 -50.00 13.78
N VAL A 640 13.18 -51.21 13.26
CA VAL A 640 12.54 -52.36 13.94
C VAL A 640 13.23 -52.69 15.27
N LEU A 641 14.57 -52.65 15.30
CA LEU A 641 15.35 -52.89 16.51
C LEU A 641 15.07 -51.84 17.61
N ARG A 642 14.83 -50.57 17.22
CA ARG A 642 14.52 -49.50 18.18
C ARG A 642 13.13 -49.64 18.77
N PHE A 643 12.11 -49.90 17.95
CA PHE A 643 10.72 -49.89 18.40
C PHE A 643 10.29 -51.16 19.15
N LYS A 644 11.22 -52.11 19.41
CA LYS A 644 10.97 -53.38 20.12
C LYS A 644 9.60 -53.96 19.78
N VAL A 645 9.38 -54.21 18.50
CA VAL A 645 8.08 -54.64 18.03
C VAL A 645 7.82 -56.05 18.56
N SER A 646 6.89 -56.17 19.52
CA SER A 646 6.40 -57.49 19.93
C SER A 646 5.73 -58.17 18.72
N PRO A 647 5.81 -59.51 18.58
CA PRO A 647 5.40 -60.20 17.35
C PRO A 647 3.96 -59.91 16.89
N GLY A 648 3.03 -59.57 17.81
CA GLY A 648 1.65 -59.18 17.46
C GLY A 648 1.50 -57.76 16.87
N SER A 649 2.41 -56.84 17.20
CA SER A 649 2.46 -55.47 16.64
C SER A 649 3.19 -55.41 15.29
N LEU A 650 4.09 -56.37 15.02
CA LEU A 650 4.78 -56.48 13.73
C LEU A 650 3.79 -56.89 12.64
N GLN A 651 2.83 -57.73 12.99
CA GLN A 651 1.71 -58.09 12.12
C GLN A 651 0.90 -56.85 11.76
N ARG A 652 0.49 -55.98 12.71
CA ARG A 652 -0.22 -54.73 12.35
C ARG A 652 0.63 -53.77 11.54
N PHE A 653 1.91 -53.57 11.89
CA PHE A 653 2.80 -52.65 11.19
C PHE A 653 3.08 -53.11 9.74
N ILE A 654 3.34 -54.40 9.53
CA ILE A 654 3.49 -55.00 8.19
C ILE A 654 2.13 -55.03 7.48
N TRP A 655 1.02 -55.32 8.17
CA TRP A 655 -0.31 -55.40 7.55
C TRP A 655 -0.83 -54.04 7.08
N THR A 656 -0.62 -52.95 7.82
CA THR A 656 -1.00 -51.61 7.31
C THR A 656 -0.06 -51.07 6.24
N THR A 657 1.22 -51.47 6.25
CA THR A 657 2.21 -50.98 5.26
C THR A 657 2.23 -51.83 3.98
N CYS A 658 1.82 -53.10 4.03
CA CYS A 658 1.79 -54.00 2.87
C CYS A 658 0.40 -54.18 2.23
N LEU A 659 -0.72 -53.81 2.88
CA LEU A 659 -2.07 -53.94 2.30
C LEU A 659 -2.71 -52.64 1.82
N ASN A 660 -2.07 -51.48 1.99
CA ASN A 660 -2.47 -50.24 1.30
C ASN A 660 -1.49 -49.84 0.18
N LEU A 661 -0.70 -50.81 -0.32
CA LEU A 661 0.13 -50.72 -1.52
C LEU A 661 -0.64 -51.16 -2.77
#